data_AF-A0AAE1KMR4-F1
#
_entry.id   AF-A0AAE1KMR4-F1
#
_cell.length_a   1.000
_cell.length_b   1.000
_cell.length_c   1.000
_cell.angle_alpha   90.00
_cell.angle_beta   90.00
_cell.angle_gamma   90.00
#
_symmetry.space_group_name_H-M   'P 1'
#
loop_
_entity.id
_entity.type
_entity.pdbx_description
1 polymer ?
#
loop_
_entity_poly.entity_id
_entity_poly.type
_entity_poly.pdbx_seq_one_letter_code
_entity_poly.pdbx_strand_id
1 'polypeptide(L)'
;MSLLPKTFHDFSSKQYWNTFFARRGDKAFEWYGEYAELCGMLHKYVRPQDNILVAGCGNSTLSADMYKVGYKSITNVDNSEVVIRRMEEQHLTSCPEMRWALMDLTNLDSGDEEFSCVLDKAALDAMFTDGSPEIVDTVNKYFAEVSRVLRVGGRFVCISLLQEHIVTHLLSWFSQHSWMIRVCRCEDAERSQSESGQFSFPVFVIVCTKFKQMPNLRTVLESQLDGDEVRRAENASQVVERVRELQQYALLRHTLHTKSLAGEDTAVELCDPSTGKTRYTIHLVDSLRKTHSLRFAVFIVPHGREREWLFGTQTGRERLAENAGARRLIVVHLQRDQTYPSLAGVQDELSGRVMELAPTGLPSNTKVPFLSVGAELGEVHEIWRGESELSGGYVVEEVEAPGAPPLRRLVFLNNQNVIQSEARLVEAKEKKKRKKVGKESREIEDGKKGKGKESRETEDGRRGRGKGKDGEGSREGGVAGGDSGGGDGGTRPVDFSHLSCQHHLAMVGGMALAPPAPSQPQTNTPTPHVLLLGLGGGLLATYIHKYFPKTKMMGVDLDPAMAQVAQQFFGLVPDHRLRVEICDGLDFIKKAADQGTKFDFIMFDVDSKDGSLGLSCPPAAFLEPCFLELVVACLTQPGVLIVNLVCRDQELRGRLMQEIKSVFPVVLSQGIPEEVNRVLFCSRALPRDPNKLKTRFEKGLTGLNGALKRRIKCSEDVIDVREVMENLTVLTEEEHKIFEG
;
A
#
# COMPACT_ATOMS: atom_id res chain seq x y z
N MET A 1 -5.16 -20.95 -42.35
CA MET A 1 -5.91 -19.92 -41.60
C MET A 1 -6.29 -20.52 -40.26
N SER A 2 -6.18 -19.76 -39.16
CA SER A 2 -6.73 -20.18 -37.87
C SER A 2 -8.22 -20.50 -38.06
N LEU A 3 -8.61 -21.75 -37.74
CA LEU A 3 -10.01 -22.19 -37.75
C LEU A 3 -10.74 -21.78 -36.47
N LEU A 4 -10.11 -21.03 -35.56
CA LEU A 4 -10.72 -20.66 -34.28
C LEU A 4 -11.67 -19.45 -34.42
N PRO A 5 -12.68 -19.35 -33.53
CA PRO A 5 -13.59 -18.21 -33.51
C PRO A 5 -12.83 -16.90 -33.38
N LYS A 6 -13.22 -15.87 -34.14
CA LYS A 6 -12.59 -14.54 -34.06
C LYS A 6 -13.45 -13.55 -33.28
N THR A 7 -14.74 -13.84 -33.15
CA THR A 7 -15.73 -12.99 -32.51
C THR A 7 -16.62 -13.81 -31.59
N PHE A 8 -17.25 -13.16 -30.62
CA PHE A 8 -18.27 -13.76 -29.77
C PHE A 8 -19.42 -14.37 -30.56
N HIS A 9 -19.85 -13.70 -31.64
CA HIS A 9 -20.89 -14.19 -32.53
C HIS A 9 -20.49 -15.48 -33.27
N ASP A 10 -19.20 -15.64 -33.64
CA ASP A 10 -18.73 -16.90 -34.21
C ASP A 10 -18.84 -18.04 -33.20
N PHE A 11 -18.54 -17.77 -31.92
CA PHE A 11 -18.50 -18.78 -30.87
C PHE A 11 -19.90 -19.30 -30.48
N SER A 12 -20.92 -18.45 -30.53
CA SER A 12 -22.32 -18.83 -30.27
C SER A 12 -23.06 -19.37 -31.51
N SER A 13 -22.47 -19.30 -32.71
CA SER A 13 -23.15 -19.65 -33.95
C SER A 13 -23.09 -21.14 -34.28
N LYS A 14 -24.26 -21.78 -34.35
CA LYS A 14 -24.40 -23.16 -34.87
C LYS A 14 -23.81 -23.32 -36.28
N GLN A 15 -23.99 -22.34 -37.15
CA GLN A 15 -23.50 -22.40 -38.53
C GLN A 15 -21.97 -22.34 -38.60
N TYR A 16 -21.36 -21.56 -37.69
CA TYR A 16 -19.91 -21.51 -37.54
C TYR A 16 -19.37 -22.90 -37.16
N TRP A 17 -19.95 -23.53 -36.14
CA TRP A 17 -19.53 -24.85 -35.67
C TRP A 17 -19.70 -25.95 -36.73
N ASN A 18 -20.81 -25.96 -37.46
CA ASN A 18 -20.99 -26.87 -38.60
C ASN A 18 -19.86 -26.72 -39.63
N THR A 19 -19.47 -25.48 -39.94
CA THR A 19 -18.37 -25.19 -40.88
C THR A 19 -17.02 -25.57 -40.30
N PHE A 20 -16.80 -25.32 -39.01
CA PHE A 20 -15.60 -25.67 -38.28
C PHE A 20 -15.36 -27.17 -38.31
N PHE A 21 -16.33 -27.97 -37.87
CA PHE A 21 -16.23 -29.42 -37.85
C PHE A 21 -16.08 -29.97 -39.27
N ALA A 22 -16.85 -29.46 -40.24
CA ALA A 22 -16.72 -29.87 -41.64
C ALA A 22 -15.29 -29.71 -42.18
N ARG A 23 -14.63 -28.58 -41.88
CA ARG A 23 -13.27 -28.26 -42.36
C ARG A 23 -12.14 -28.92 -41.58
N ARG A 24 -12.33 -29.20 -40.29
CA ARG A 24 -11.28 -29.75 -39.42
C ARG A 24 -11.01 -31.24 -39.68
N GLY A 25 -12.01 -31.97 -40.16
CA GLY A 25 -11.91 -33.42 -40.40
C GLY A 25 -11.81 -34.21 -39.09
N ASP A 26 -11.01 -35.28 -39.08
CA ASP A 26 -10.94 -36.27 -37.98
C ASP A 26 -10.02 -35.85 -36.82
N LYS A 27 -9.38 -34.68 -36.91
CA LYS A 27 -8.51 -34.19 -35.83
C LYS A 27 -9.34 -33.61 -34.70
N ALA A 28 -9.30 -34.27 -33.54
CA ALA A 28 -9.93 -33.81 -32.31
C ALA A 28 -9.57 -32.36 -31.97
N PHE A 29 -10.47 -31.70 -31.25
CA PHE A 29 -10.23 -30.39 -30.67
C PHE A 29 -10.63 -30.37 -29.22
N GLU A 30 -9.76 -29.80 -28.39
CA GLU A 30 -9.91 -29.81 -26.95
C GLU A 30 -9.92 -28.38 -26.44
N TRP A 31 -11.05 -28.01 -25.82
CA TRP A 31 -11.17 -26.83 -24.99
C TRP A 31 -10.81 -27.18 -23.56
N TYR A 32 -10.01 -26.31 -22.94
CA TYR A 32 -9.68 -26.30 -21.50
C TYR A 32 -9.01 -27.56 -20.95
N GLY A 33 -8.40 -28.34 -21.84
CA GLY A 33 -7.58 -29.51 -21.49
C GLY A 33 -8.15 -30.83 -21.99
N GLU A 34 -7.24 -31.79 -22.11
CA GLU A 34 -7.49 -33.20 -22.42
C GLU A 34 -7.85 -33.98 -21.15
N TYR A 35 -8.33 -35.22 -21.33
CA TYR A 35 -8.68 -36.09 -20.22
C TYR A 35 -7.53 -36.26 -19.21
N ALA A 36 -6.29 -36.37 -19.67
CA ALA A 36 -5.12 -36.57 -18.82
C ALA A 36 -4.91 -35.42 -17.81
N GLU A 37 -5.28 -34.19 -18.19
CA GLU A 37 -5.15 -33.01 -17.35
C GLU A 37 -6.37 -32.85 -16.43
N LEU A 38 -7.54 -33.31 -16.87
CA LEU A 38 -8.80 -33.14 -16.16
C LEU A 38 -9.12 -34.31 -15.22
N CYS A 39 -8.51 -35.49 -15.42
CA CYS A 39 -8.91 -36.73 -14.73
C CYS A 39 -8.80 -36.64 -13.21
N GLY A 40 -7.80 -35.91 -12.69
CA GLY A 40 -7.62 -35.70 -11.25
C GLY A 40 -8.83 -35.02 -10.59
N MET A 41 -9.50 -34.10 -11.31
CA MET A 41 -10.73 -33.47 -10.84
C MET A 41 -11.96 -34.31 -11.17
N LEU A 42 -12.04 -34.87 -12.38
CA LEU A 42 -13.18 -35.69 -12.80
C LEU A 42 -13.38 -36.92 -11.90
N HIS A 43 -12.31 -37.63 -11.52
CA HIS A 43 -12.39 -38.80 -10.63
C HIS A 43 -12.90 -38.44 -9.22
N LYS A 44 -12.73 -37.19 -8.77
CA LYS A 44 -13.25 -36.72 -7.46
C LYS A 44 -14.77 -36.54 -7.48
N TYR A 45 -15.35 -36.19 -8.63
CA TYR A 45 -16.74 -35.72 -8.73
C TYR A 45 -17.64 -36.58 -9.61
N VAL A 46 -17.09 -37.40 -10.50
CA VAL A 46 -17.80 -38.27 -11.43
C VAL A 46 -17.40 -39.73 -11.17
N ARG A 47 -18.40 -40.59 -10.94
CA ARG A 47 -18.19 -42.02 -10.63
C ARG A 47 -18.41 -42.89 -11.87
N PRO A 48 -17.70 -44.02 -12.01
CA PRO A 48 -17.88 -44.93 -13.15
C PRO A 48 -19.33 -45.45 -13.34
N GLN A 49 -20.12 -45.50 -12.25
CA GLN A 49 -21.52 -45.94 -12.26
C GLN A 49 -22.52 -44.80 -12.53
N ASP A 50 -22.07 -43.55 -12.65
CA ASP A 50 -22.98 -42.45 -12.94
C ASP A 50 -23.52 -42.59 -14.37
N ASN A 51 -24.81 -42.27 -14.54
CA ASN A 51 -25.39 -41.95 -15.83
C ASN A 51 -25.03 -40.50 -16.18
N ILE A 52 -24.22 -40.32 -17.22
CA ILE A 52 -23.54 -39.05 -17.55
C ILE A 52 -24.12 -38.47 -18.84
N LEU A 53 -24.57 -37.22 -18.78
CA LEU A 53 -24.85 -36.39 -19.95
C LEU A 53 -23.65 -35.48 -20.21
N VAL A 54 -23.06 -35.52 -21.41
CA VAL A 54 -22.01 -34.60 -21.84
C VAL A 54 -22.64 -33.54 -22.75
N ALA A 55 -22.78 -32.32 -22.23
CA ALA A 55 -23.40 -31.18 -22.89
C ALA A 55 -22.41 -30.46 -23.83
N GLY A 56 -22.79 -30.29 -25.10
CA GLY A 56 -21.95 -29.66 -26.12
C GLY A 56 -20.68 -30.46 -26.39
N CYS A 57 -20.82 -31.75 -26.70
CA CYS A 57 -19.69 -32.68 -26.75
C CYS A 57 -18.64 -32.32 -27.83
N GLY A 58 -19.03 -31.62 -28.89
CA GLY A 58 -18.16 -31.32 -30.03
C GLY A 58 -17.48 -32.58 -30.56
N ASN A 59 -16.22 -32.43 -31.00
CA ASN A 59 -15.37 -33.54 -31.43
C ASN A 59 -14.25 -33.86 -30.40
N SER A 60 -14.54 -33.66 -29.12
CA SER A 60 -13.62 -33.93 -28.02
C SER A 60 -13.43 -35.44 -27.81
N THR A 61 -12.22 -35.88 -27.45
CA THR A 61 -11.93 -37.27 -27.06
C THR A 61 -12.31 -37.56 -25.62
N LEU A 62 -12.68 -36.55 -24.82
CA LEU A 62 -12.96 -36.67 -23.39
C LEU A 62 -13.89 -37.85 -23.05
N SER A 63 -15.03 -37.96 -23.75
CA SER A 63 -16.00 -39.03 -23.52
C SER A 63 -15.44 -40.42 -23.83
N ALA A 64 -14.66 -40.54 -24.92
CA ALA A 64 -14.03 -41.79 -25.30
C ALA A 64 -12.94 -42.20 -24.30
N ASP A 65 -12.17 -41.24 -23.77
CA ASP A 65 -11.12 -41.51 -22.79
C ASP A 65 -11.71 -41.86 -21.41
N MET A 66 -12.79 -41.20 -21.00
CA MET A 66 -13.60 -41.62 -19.86
C MET A 66 -14.13 -43.05 -20.05
N TYR A 67 -14.68 -43.36 -21.23
CA TYR A 67 -15.20 -44.68 -21.52
C TYR A 67 -14.13 -45.79 -21.38
N LYS A 68 -12.89 -45.53 -21.79
CA LYS A 68 -11.75 -46.46 -21.67
C LYS A 68 -11.41 -46.79 -20.22
N VAL A 69 -11.57 -45.84 -19.29
CA VAL A 69 -11.25 -46.05 -17.87
C VAL A 69 -12.43 -46.57 -17.04
N GLY A 70 -13.59 -46.81 -17.65
CA GLY A 70 -14.70 -47.53 -17.03
C GLY A 70 -16.04 -46.78 -16.95
N TYR A 71 -16.14 -45.54 -17.44
CA TYR A 71 -17.42 -44.81 -17.49
C TYR A 71 -18.26 -45.31 -18.67
N LYS A 72 -19.19 -46.25 -18.43
CA LYS A 72 -19.92 -46.93 -19.52
C LYS A 72 -21.25 -46.30 -19.92
N SER A 73 -21.86 -45.49 -19.05
CA SER A 73 -23.15 -44.84 -19.30
C SER A 73 -22.96 -43.36 -19.64
N ILE A 74 -22.63 -43.07 -20.91
CA ILE A 74 -22.37 -41.71 -21.41
C ILE A 74 -23.30 -41.39 -22.58
N THR A 75 -24.08 -40.32 -22.44
CA THR A 75 -24.88 -39.72 -23.51
C THR A 75 -24.25 -38.39 -23.90
N ASN A 76 -23.81 -38.27 -25.15
CA ASN A 76 -23.18 -37.08 -25.71
C ASN A 76 -24.19 -36.30 -26.55
N VAL A 77 -24.31 -35.00 -26.31
CA VAL A 77 -25.25 -34.14 -27.03
C VAL A 77 -24.58 -32.89 -27.58
N ASP A 78 -25.01 -32.47 -28.76
CA ASP A 78 -24.54 -31.25 -29.44
C ASP A 78 -25.62 -30.75 -30.40
N ASN A 79 -25.62 -29.46 -30.73
CA ASN A 79 -26.57 -28.88 -31.68
C ASN A 79 -26.11 -29.00 -33.15
N SER A 80 -24.88 -29.50 -33.38
CA SER A 80 -24.28 -29.73 -34.69
C SER A 80 -24.52 -31.16 -35.18
N GLU A 81 -25.36 -31.30 -36.20
CA GLU A 81 -25.61 -32.59 -36.86
C GLU A 81 -24.33 -33.17 -37.50
N VAL A 82 -23.43 -32.30 -37.95
CA VAL A 82 -22.14 -32.70 -38.56
C VAL A 82 -21.26 -33.41 -37.54
N VAL A 83 -21.19 -32.90 -36.31
CA VAL A 83 -20.32 -33.48 -35.29
C VAL A 83 -20.92 -34.75 -34.70
N ILE A 84 -22.23 -34.77 -34.44
CA ILE A 84 -22.92 -35.94 -33.89
C ILE A 84 -22.78 -37.16 -34.81
N ARG A 85 -23.08 -37.01 -36.10
CA ARG A 85 -22.94 -38.13 -37.05
C ARG A 85 -21.52 -38.67 -37.11
N ARG A 86 -20.53 -37.77 -37.15
CA ARG A 86 -19.12 -38.18 -37.22
C ARG A 86 -18.65 -38.89 -35.97
N MET A 87 -18.98 -38.36 -34.79
CA MET A 87 -18.58 -38.98 -33.53
C MET A 87 -19.27 -40.33 -33.31
N GLU A 88 -20.54 -40.46 -33.72
CA GLU A 88 -21.26 -41.72 -33.71
C GLU A 88 -20.57 -42.76 -34.61
N GLU A 89 -20.27 -42.41 -35.87
CA GLU A 89 -19.55 -43.29 -36.81
C GLU A 89 -18.15 -43.69 -36.29
N GLN A 90 -17.40 -42.72 -35.76
CA GLN A 90 -16.03 -42.93 -35.26
C GLN A 90 -15.98 -43.85 -34.04
N HIS A 91 -17.01 -43.83 -33.19
CA HIS A 91 -17.01 -44.56 -31.91
C HIS A 91 -17.92 -45.80 -31.90
N LEU A 92 -18.65 -46.07 -32.98
CA LEU A 92 -19.62 -47.17 -33.09
C LEU A 92 -19.07 -48.54 -32.65
N THR A 93 -17.83 -48.86 -33.02
CA THR A 93 -17.20 -50.16 -32.72
C THR A 93 -16.39 -50.16 -31.43
N SER A 94 -15.82 -49.02 -31.05
CA SER A 94 -14.90 -48.91 -29.91
C SER A 94 -15.61 -48.66 -28.58
N CYS A 95 -16.77 -48.01 -28.61
CA CYS A 95 -17.51 -47.57 -27.43
C CYS A 95 -19.03 -47.80 -27.60
N PRO A 96 -19.49 -49.06 -27.74
CA PRO A 96 -20.84 -49.38 -28.21
C PRO A 96 -21.97 -48.95 -27.26
N GLU A 97 -21.70 -48.74 -25.96
CA GLU A 97 -22.70 -48.25 -25.00
C GLU A 97 -22.83 -46.72 -24.97
N MET A 98 -21.90 -45.98 -25.61
CA MET A 98 -22.03 -44.52 -25.70
C MET A 98 -23.15 -44.12 -26.65
N ARG A 99 -23.95 -43.14 -26.24
CA ARG A 99 -25.01 -42.56 -27.08
C ARG A 99 -24.56 -41.21 -27.62
N TRP A 100 -24.94 -40.90 -28.85
CA TRP A 100 -24.71 -39.61 -29.50
C TRP A 100 -26.05 -39.10 -30.02
N ALA A 101 -26.44 -37.88 -29.63
CA ALA A 101 -27.74 -37.35 -30.00
C ALA A 101 -27.68 -35.86 -30.36
N LEU A 102 -28.39 -35.49 -31.42
CA LEU A 102 -28.58 -34.10 -31.82
C LEU A 102 -29.63 -33.46 -30.89
N MET A 103 -29.19 -32.56 -30.00
CA MET A 103 -30.10 -31.89 -29.05
C MET A 103 -29.73 -30.41 -28.87
N ASP A 104 -30.74 -29.60 -28.52
CA ASP A 104 -30.56 -28.23 -28.05
C ASP A 104 -30.44 -28.24 -26.52
N LEU A 105 -29.38 -27.66 -25.97
CA LEU A 105 -29.14 -27.63 -24.53
C LEU A 105 -30.20 -26.81 -23.77
N THR A 106 -30.92 -25.92 -24.44
CA THR A 106 -32.02 -25.14 -23.85
C THR A 106 -33.36 -25.88 -23.85
N ASN A 107 -33.43 -27.06 -24.48
CA ASN A 107 -34.61 -27.92 -24.55
C ASN A 107 -34.18 -29.37 -24.87
N LEU A 108 -33.73 -30.10 -23.85
CA LEU A 108 -33.21 -31.47 -23.95
C LEU A 108 -34.36 -32.48 -24.11
N ASP A 109 -34.27 -33.33 -25.12
CA ASP A 109 -35.17 -34.48 -25.28
C ASP A 109 -34.71 -35.65 -24.40
N SER A 110 -34.81 -35.47 -23.09
CA SER A 110 -34.41 -36.44 -22.07
C SER A 110 -35.40 -36.40 -20.90
N GLY A 111 -35.49 -37.50 -20.16
CA GLY A 111 -36.39 -37.63 -19.02
C GLY A 111 -35.99 -36.75 -17.84
N ASP A 112 -36.97 -36.35 -17.04
CA ASP A 112 -36.72 -35.70 -15.75
C ASP A 112 -35.93 -36.64 -14.83
N GLU A 113 -34.92 -36.09 -14.14
CA GLU A 113 -34.06 -36.83 -13.21
C GLU A 113 -33.37 -38.09 -13.81
N GLU A 114 -33.22 -38.16 -15.13
CA GLU A 114 -32.59 -39.28 -15.85
C GLU A 114 -31.09 -39.43 -15.52
N PHE A 115 -30.39 -38.31 -15.37
CA PHE A 115 -28.93 -38.29 -15.21
C PHE A 115 -28.50 -38.09 -13.76
N SER A 116 -27.37 -38.70 -13.41
CA SER A 116 -26.69 -38.48 -12.13
C SER A 116 -25.53 -37.50 -12.21
N CYS A 117 -25.01 -37.27 -13.42
CA CYS A 117 -23.99 -36.27 -13.69
C CYS A 117 -24.29 -35.57 -15.02
N VAL A 118 -24.20 -34.25 -15.06
CA VAL A 118 -24.13 -33.48 -16.29
C VAL A 118 -22.72 -32.87 -16.36
N LEU A 119 -22.01 -33.12 -17.45
CA LEU A 119 -20.66 -32.64 -17.70
C LEU A 119 -20.69 -31.62 -18.84
N ASP A 120 -20.21 -30.42 -18.57
CA ASP A 120 -20.08 -29.32 -19.54
C ASP A 120 -18.60 -28.96 -19.64
N LYS A 121 -18.08 -28.88 -20.87
CA LYS A 121 -16.74 -28.39 -21.14
C LYS A 121 -16.80 -27.36 -22.27
N ALA A 122 -16.76 -26.08 -21.88
CA ALA A 122 -16.88 -24.91 -22.76
C ALA A 122 -18.25 -24.67 -23.42
N ALA A 123 -19.26 -25.50 -23.17
CA ALA A 123 -20.59 -25.28 -23.77
C ALA A 123 -21.26 -24.05 -23.15
N LEU A 124 -21.15 -23.87 -21.83
CA LEU A 124 -21.60 -22.66 -21.15
C LEU A 124 -20.87 -21.42 -21.68
N ASP A 125 -19.55 -21.46 -21.86
CA ASP A 125 -18.77 -20.33 -22.40
C ASP A 125 -19.19 -19.97 -23.82
N ALA A 126 -19.54 -20.97 -24.65
CA ALA A 126 -20.03 -20.76 -26.01
C ALA A 126 -21.43 -20.11 -26.05
N MET A 127 -22.29 -20.44 -25.09
CA MET A 127 -23.64 -19.84 -24.98
C MET A 127 -23.61 -18.47 -24.31
N PHE A 128 -22.75 -18.28 -23.31
CA PHE A 128 -22.77 -17.11 -22.44
C PHE A 128 -21.70 -16.08 -22.83
N THR A 129 -21.80 -15.55 -24.04
CA THR A 129 -20.74 -14.70 -24.60
C THR A 129 -20.65 -13.30 -23.99
N ASP A 130 -21.77 -12.76 -23.50
CA ASP A 130 -21.83 -11.49 -22.78
C ASP A 130 -23.02 -11.46 -21.80
N GLY A 131 -23.14 -10.38 -21.02
CA GLY A 131 -24.20 -10.17 -20.03
C GLY A 131 -25.50 -9.57 -20.58
N SER A 132 -25.76 -9.63 -21.88
CA SER A 132 -27.00 -9.12 -22.47
C SER A 132 -28.23 -9.90 -21.98
N PRO A 133 -29.40 -9.24 -21.81
CA PRO A 133 -30.61 -9.89 -21.31
C PRO A 133 -31.02 -11.13 -22.12
N GLU A 134 -30.88 -11.10 -23.44
CA GLU A 134 -31.27 -12.19 -24.33
C GLU A 134 -30.41 -13.45 -24.11
N ILE A 135 -29.10 -13.26 -23.91
CA ILE A 135 -28.16 -14.35 -23.62
C ILE A 135 -28.40 -14.89 -22.21
N VAL A 136 -28.61 -14.01 -21.23
CA VAL A 136 -28.96 -14.41 -19.86
C VAL A 136 -30.22 -15.29 -19.84
N ASP A 137 -31.24 -14.95 -20.64
CA ASP A 137 -32.47 -15.73 -20.74
C ASP A 137 -32.24 -17.11 -21.36
N THR A 138 -31.34 -17.20 -22.34
CA THR A 138 -30.91 -18.45 -22.98
C THR A 138 -30.16 -19.35 -21.98
N VAL A 139 -29.25 -18.78 -21.19
CA VAL A 139 -28.51 -19.48 -20.15
C VAL A 139 -29.43 -19.94 -19.02
N ASN A 140 -30.43 -19.14 -18.65
CA ASN A 140 -31.44 -19.55 -17.66
C ASN A 140 -32.23 -20.79 -18.12
N LYS A 141 -32.57 -20.89 -19.42
CA LYS A 141 -33.20 -22.09 -19.99
C LYS A 141 -32.27 -23.29 -19.93
N TYR A 142 -30.99 -23.11 -20.26
CA TYR A 142 -30.00 -24.17 -20.12
C TYR A 142 -29.88 -24.66 -18.66
N PHE A 143 -29.74 -23.75 -17.69
CA PHE A 143 -29.68 -24.13 -16.27
C PHE A 143 -30.97 -24.81 -15.78
N ALA A 144 -32.14 -24.38 -16.27
CA ALA A 144 -33.40 -25.05 -15.98
C ALA A 144 -33.42 -26.49 -16.51
N GLU A 145 -32.92 -26.73 -17.74
CA GLU A 145 -32.80 -28.07 -18.31
C GLU A 145 -31.80 -28.94 -17.56
N VAL A 146 -30.62 -28.41 -17.22
CA VAL A 146 -29.64 -29.09 -16.35
C VAL A 146 -30.28 -29.50 -15.03
N SER A 147 -31.05 -28.59 -14.41
CA SER A 147 -31.77 -28.89 -13.18
C SER A 147 -32.85 -29.96 -13.39
N ARG A 148 -33.60 -29.92 -14.50
CA ARG A 148 -34.69 -30.86 -14.78
C ARG A 148 -34.18 -32.29 -14.98
N VAL A 149 -33.17 -32.48 -15.82
CA VAL A 149 -32.67 -33.81 -16.19
C VAL A 149 -31.78 -34.44 -15.11
N LEU A 150 -31.27 -33.64 -14.17
CA LEU A 150 -30.41 -34.12 -13.10
C LEU A 150 -31.22 -34.55 -11.87
N ARG A 151 -31.00 -35.77 -11.38
CA ARG A 151 -31.64 -36.25 -10.14
C ARG A 151 -31.20 -35.48 -8.91
N VAL A 152 -31.99 -35.52 -7.84
CA VAL A 152 -31.55 -35.05 -6.51
C VAL A 152 -30.30 -35.82 -6.06
N GLY A 153 -29.28 -35.10 -5.60
CA GLY A 153 -27.95 -35.61 -5.28
C GLY A 153 -27.02 -35.79 -6.49
N GLY A 154 -27.52 -35.52 -7.70
CA GLY A 154 -26.69 -35.44 -8.91
C GLY A 154 -25.81 -34.20 -8.94
N ARG A 155 -24.82 -34.21 -9.84
CA ARG A 155 -23.82 -33.15 -9.99
C ARG A 155 -23.82 -32.56 -11.39
N PHE A 156 -23.80 -31.24 -11.47
CA PHE A 156 -23.40 -30.51 -12.66
C PHE A 156 -21.91 -30.15 -12.52
N VAL A 157 -21.08 -30.64 -13.43
CA VAL A 157 -19.63 -30.40 -13.48
C VAL A 157 -19.35 -29.58 -14.73
N CYS A 158 -19.00 -28.30 -14.55
CA CYS A 158 -18.74 -27.37 -15.65
C CYS A 158 -17.26 -26.98 -15.66
N ILE A 159 -16.62 -27.12 -16.82
CA ILE A 159 -15.23 -26.75 -17.05
C ILE A 159 -15.22 -25.50 -17.93
N SER A 160 -14.69 -24.41 -17.39
CA SER A 160 -14.83 -23.07 -17.98
C SER A 160 -13.62 -22.18 -17.64
N LEU A 161 -13.38 -21.13 -18.45
CA LEU A 161 -12.49 -20.03 -18.06
C LEU A 161 -13.12 -19.10 -17.03
N LEU A 162 -14.42 -19.27 -16.79
CA LEU A 162 -15.19 -18.69 -15.70
C LEU A 162 -15.07 -17.17 -15.66
N GLN A 163 -15.34 -16.54 -16.81
CA GLN A 163 -15.34 -15.08 -16.94
C GLN A 163 -16.31 -14.43 -15.94
N GLU A 164 -16.08 -13.16 -15.61
CA GLU A 164 -16.76 -12.46 -14.51
C GLU A 164 -18.30 -12.55 -14.57
N HIS A 165 -18.90 -12.37 -15.75
CA HIS A 165 -20.36 -12.49 -15.92
C HIS A 165 -20.85 -13.93 -15.74
N ILE A 166 -20.07 -14.92 -16.17
CA ILE A 166 -20.38 -16.35 -16.03
C ILE A 166 -20.38 -16.75 -14.57
N VAL A 167 -19.32 -16.43 -13.82
CA VAL A 167 -19.22 -16.78 -12.39
C VAL A 167 -20.29 -16.08 -11.57
N THR A 168 -20.55 -14.81 -11.84
CA THR A 168 -21.55 -14.02 -11.11
C THR A 168 -22.93 -14.61 -11.30
N HIS A 169 -23.31 -14.90 -12.54
CA HIS A 169 -24.64 -15.43 -12.84
C HIS A 169 -24.81 -16.89 -12.42
N LEU A 170 -23.80 -17.74 -12.62
CA LEU A 170 -23.81 -19.13 -12.18
C LEU A 170 -24.00 -19.22 -10.66
N LEU A 171 -23.16 -18.50 -9.90
CA LEU A 171 -23.26 -18.51 -8.44
C LEU A 171 -24.61 -17.97 -7.97
N SER A 172 -25.13 -16.90 -8.60
CA SER A 172 -26.44 -16.33 -8.29
C SER A 172 -27.57 -17.33 -8.53
N TRP A 173 -27.64 -17.92 -9.73
CA TRP A 173 -28.71 -18.82 -10.13
C TRP A 173 -28.76 -20.08 -9.25
N PHE A 174 -27.63 -20.80 -9.11
CA PHE A 174 -27.59 -22.03 -8.34
C PHE A 174 -27.79 -21.79 -6.84
N SER A 175 -27.37 -20.62 -6.32
CA SER A 175 -27.61 -20.26 -4.92
C SER A 175 -29.09 -20.04 -4.61
N GLN A 176 -29.88 -19.54 -5.56
CA GLN A 176 -31.33 -19.36 -5.38
C GLN A 176 -32.10 -20.68 -5.40
N HIS A 177 -31.52 -21.74 -5.96
CA HIS A 177 -32.15 -23.05 -6.13
C HIS A 177 -31.73 -24.10 -5.09
N SER A 178 -31.09 -23.70 -3.99
CA SER A 178 -30.62 -24.58 -2.89
C SER A 178 -29.53 -25.60 -3.29
N TRP A 179 -28.63 -25.25 -4.21
CA TRP A 179 -27.51 -26.13 -4.59
C TRP A 179 -26.29 -25.88 -3.70
N MET A 180 -25.41 -26.87 -3.56
CA MET A 180 -24.04 -26.63 -3.09
C MET A 180 -23.17 -26.33 -4.30
N ILE A 181 -22.29 -25.34 -4.21
CA ILE A 181 -21.38 -24.97 -5.28
C ILE A 181 -19.94 -25.05 -4.77
N ARG A 182 -19.08 -25.69 -5.55
CA ARG A 182 -17.64 -25.71 -5.33
C ARG A 182 -16.92 -25.27 -6.59
N VAL A 183 -16.08 -24.25 -6.49
CA VAL A 183 -15.24 -23.76 -7.59
C VAL A 183 -13.81 -24.25 -7.37
N CYS A 184 -13.29 -25.07 -8.28
CA CYS A 184 -11.94 -25.62 -8.20
C CYS A 184 -11.08 -25.07 -9.33
N ARG A 185 -9.83 -24.70 -9.06
CA ARG A 185 -8.84 -24.39 -10.11
C ARG A 185 -8.18 -25.69 -10.60
N CYS A 186 -7.99 -25.82 -11.91
CA CYS A 186 -7.33 -26.96 -12.54
C CYS A 186 -5.94 -26.58 -13.04
N GLU A 187 -4.94 -26.66 -12.15
CA GLU A 187 -3.56 -26.29 -12.48
C GLU A 187 -2.92 -27.22 -13.53
N ASP A 188 -3.35 -28.48 -13.63
CA ASP A 188 -2.80 -29.43 -14.62
C ASP A 188 -3.12 -29.00 -16.06
N ALA A 189 -4.34 -28.51 -16.30
CA ALA A 189 -4.72 -27.95 -17.61
C ALA A 189 -3.92 -26.69 -17.94
N GLU A 190 -3.56 -25.89 -16.93
CA GLU A 190 -2.75 -24.69 -17.11
C GLU A 190 -1.28 -25.01 -17.44
N ARG A 191 -0.71 -25.99 -16.72
CA ARG A 191 0.69 -26.43 -16.90
C ARG A 191 0.93 -26.94 -18.31
N SER A 192 0.08 -27.82 -18.82
CA SER A 192 0.19 -28.38 -20.17
C SER A 192 0.21 -27.29 -21.26
N GLN A 193 -0.68 -26.29 -21.14
CA GLN A 193 -0.72 -25.17 -22.07
C GLN A 193 0.54 -24.28 -21.97
N SER A 194 1.06 -24.07 -20.76
CA SER A 194 2.28 -23.26 -20.55
C SER A 194 3.54 -23.92 -21.12
N GLU A 195 3.67 -25.25 -21.02
CA GLU A 195 4.78 -26.02 -21.59
C GLU A 195 4.82 -25.96 -23.12
N SER A 196 3.65 -25.78 -23.74
CA SER A 196 3.53 -25.56 -25.20
C SER A 196 3.97 -24.16 -25.66
N GLY A 197 4.38 -23.29 -24.74
CA GLY A 197 4.79 -21.90 -25.02
C GLY A 197 3.62 -20.96 -25.32
N GLN A 198 2.38 -21.41 -25.11
CA GLN A 198 1.18 -20.60 -25.27
C GLN A 198 0.77 -19.96 -23.95
N PHE A 199 0.09 -18.81 -24.04
CA PHE A 199 -0.55 -18.22 -22.88
C PHE A 199 -1.63 -19.16 -22.35
N SER A 200 -1.55 -19.48 -21.06
CA SER A 200 -2.59 -20.23 -20.38
C SER A 200 -3.38 -19.31 -19.46
N PHE A 201 -4.69 -19.33 -19.64
CA PHE A 201 -5.64 -18.67 -18.75
C PHE A 201 -6.11 -19.67 -17.69
N PRO A 202 -6.39 -19.25 -16.45
CA PRO A 202 -6.83 -20.16 -15.41
C PRO A 202 -8.08 -20.93 -15.82
N VAL A 203 -8.04 -22.26 -15.65
CA VAL A 203 -9.14 -23.16 -15.96
C VAL A 203 -9.82 -23.55 -14.65
N PHE A 204 -11.14 -23.45 -14.61
CA PHE A 204 -11.94 -23.76 -13.43
C PHE A 204 -12.88 -24.94 -13.69
N VAL A 205 -13.03 -25.78 -12.68
CA VAL A 205 -14.02 -26.87 -12.59
C VAL A 205 -15.03 -26.48 -11.52
N ILE A 206 -16.24 -26.16 -11.95
CA ILE A 206 -17.35 -25.78 -11.10
C ILE A 206 -18.23 -27.00 -10.88
N VAL A 207 -18.43 -27.36 -9.61
CA VAL A 207 -19.24 -28.51 -9.20
C VAL A 207 -20.46 -28.01 -8.45
N CYS A 208 -21.62 -28.10 -9.08
CA CYS A 208 -22.91 -27.79 -8.48
C CYS A 208 -23.61 -29.10 -8.11
N THR A 209 -23.92 -29.32 -6.83
CA THR A 209 -24.65 -30.51 -6.35
C THR A 209 -26.10 -30.15 -6.04
N LYS A 210 -27.04 -30.85 -6.69
CA LYS A 210 -28.48 -30.61 -6.53
C LYS A 210 -28.97 -31.20 -5.22
N PHE A 211 -29.51 -30.36 -4.32
CA PHE A 211 -30.24 -30.84 -3.15
C PHE A 211 -31.74 -30.74 -3.35
N LYS A 212 -32.49 -31.42 -2.48
CA LYS A 212 -33.93 -31.21 -2.38
C LYS A 212 -34.19 -29.78 -1.95
N GLN A 213 -35.08 -29.08 -2.66
CA GLN A 213 -35.42 -27.70 -2.34
C GLN A 213 -36.00 -27.63 -0.92
N MET A 214 -35.38 -26.83 -0.06
CA MET A 214 -35.79 -26.64 1.33
C MET A 214 -35.87 -25.14 1.62
N PRO A 215 -36.98 -24.66 2.20
CA PRO A 215 -37.07 -23.27 2.65
C PRO A 215 -35.95 -22.97 3.64
N ASN A 216 -35.22 -21.88 3.42
CA ASN A 216 -34.16 -21.35 4.31
C ASN A 216 -32.83 -22.13 4.36
N LEU A 217 -32.57 -23.08 3.44
CA LEU A 217 -31.24 -23.67 3.34
C LEU A 217 -30.25 -22.66 2.77
N ARG A 218 -29.25 -22.26 3.56
CA ARG A 218 -28.14 -21.44 3.06
C ARG A 218 -27.28 -22.29 2.13
N THR A 219 -27.13 -21.83 0.89
CA THR A 219 -26.22 -22.42 -0.11
C THR A 219 -24.81 -22.53 0.44
N VAL A 220 -24.24 -23.73 0.30
CA VAL A 220 -22.84 -23.98 0.67
C VAL A 220 -21.97 -23.59 -0.51
N LEU A 221 -21.13 -22.57 -0.32
CA LEU A 221 -20.16 -22.09 -1.29
C LEU A 221 -18.75 -22.43 -0.84
N GLU A 222 -18.02 -23.14 -1.69
CA GLU A 222 -16.64 -23.54 -1.44
C GLU A 222 -15.76 -23.20 -2.63
N SER A 223 -14.48 -22.96 -2.36
CA SER A 223 -13.50 -22.63 -3.38
C SER A 223 -12.17 -23.33 -3.05
N GLN A 224 -11.61 -24.01 -4.04
CA GLN A 224 -10.30 -24.66 -4.01
C GLN A 224 -9.47 -24.04 -5.13
N LEU A 225 -8.84 -22.89 -4.84
CA LEU A 225 -8.18 -22.08 -5.86
C LEU A 225 -6.65 -22.03 -5.70
N ASP A 226 -6.15 -22.40 -4.52
CA ASP A 226 -4.74 -22.35 -4.14
C ASP A 226 -4.32 -23.70 -3.56
N GLY A 227 -3.80 -24.58 -4.40
CA GLY A 227 -3.43 -25.95 -4.02
C GLY A 227 -4.62 -26.83 -3.61
N ASP A 228 -4.42 -27.67 -2.59
CA ASP A 228 -5.41 -28.66 -2.14
C ASP A 228 -6.37 -28.15 -1.03
N GLU A 229 -6.22 -26.90 -0.59
CA GLU A 229 -7.03 -26.36 0.49
C GLU A 229 -8.42 -25.93 0.01
N VAL A 230 -9.46 -26.48 0.63
CA VAL A 230 -10.86 -26.09 0.36
C VAL A 230 -11.29 -25.04 1.39
N ARG A 231 -11.69 -23.86 0.91
CA ARG A 231 -12.15 -22.75 1.75
C ARG A 231 -13.63 -22.48 1.54
N ARG A 232 -14.38 -22.33 2.64
CA ARG A 232 -15.80 -21.97 2.60
C ARG A 232 -15.94 -20.45 2.46
N ALA A 233 -16.72 -20.00 1.50
CA ALA A 233 -17.02 -18.59 1.30
C ALA A 233 -18.29 -18.18 2.05
N GLU A 234 -18.33 -16.96 2.55
CA GLU A 234 -19.52 -16.42 3.23
C GLU A 234 -20.61 -16.03 2.23
N ASN A 235 -20.21 -15.56 1.04
CA ASN A 235 -21.09 -15.09 -0.01
C ASN A 235 -20.45 -15.32 -1.40
N ALA A 236 -21.24 -15.17 -2.45
CA ALA A 236 -20.78 -15.35 -3.83
C ALA A 236 -19.70 -14.32 -4.21
N SER A 237 -19.79 -13.08 -3.71
CA SER A 237 -18.86 -12.00 -4.04
C SER A 237 -17.41 -12.35 -3.69
N GLN A 238 -17.16 -13.00 -2.55
CA GLN A 238 -15.82 -13.48 -2.17
C GLN A 238 -15.24 -14.48 -3.18
N VAL A 239 -16.07 -15.36 -3.74
CA VAL A 239 -15.62 -16.33 -4.75
C VAL A 239 -15.35 -15.63 -6.09
N VAL A 240 -16.24 -14.72 -6.50
CA VAL A 240 -16.07 -13.91 -7.72
C VAL A 240 -14.77 -13.12 -7.67
N GLU A 241 -14.50 -12.46 -6.54
CA GLU A 241 -13.29 -11.67 -6.33
C GLU A 241 -12.02 -12.51 -6.46
N ARG A 242 -11.95 -13.67 -5.80
CA ARG A 242 -10.78 -14.57 -5.91
C ARG A 242 -10.56 -15.13 -7.30
N VAL A 243 -11.65 -15.47 -8.02
CA VAL A 243 -11.55 -15.89 -9.43
C VAL A 243 -11.00 -14.75 -10.29
N ARG A 244 -11.51 -13.53 -10.09
CA ARG A 244 -11.04 -12.33 -10.80
C ARG A 244 -9.56 -12.05 -10.53
N GLU A 245 -9.11 -12.13 -9.28
CA GLU A 245 -7.72 -11.93 -8.88
C GLU A 245 -6.77 -12.90 -9.61
N LEU A 246 -7.12 -14.19 -9.68
CA LEU A 246 -6.32 -15.20 -10.38
C LEU A 246 -6.24 -14.93 -11.89
N GLN A 247 -7.36 -14.54 -12.49
CA GLN A 247 -7.42 -14.17 -13.90
C GLN A 247 -6.58 -12.93 -14.21
N GLN A 248 -6.68 -11.89 -13.37
CA GLN A 248 -5.88 -10.67 -13.48
C GLN A 248 -4.38 -10.96 -13.29
N TYR A 249 -4.03 -11.79 -12.32
CA TYR A 249 -2.65 -12.19 -12.08
C TYR A 249 -2.07 -12.97 -13.28
N ALA A 250 -2.85 -13.87 -13.89
CA ALA A 250 -2.43 -14.56 -15.11
C ALA A 250 -2.19 -13.59 -16.29
N LEU A 251 -3.06 -12.59 -16.48
CA LEU A 251 -2.90 -11.55 -17.50
C LEU A 251 -1.69 -10.65 -17.25
N LEU A 252 -1.42 -10.31 -15.98
CA LEU A 252 -0.23 -9.56 -15.60
C LEU A 252 1.04 -10.34 -15.96
N ARG A 253 1.13 -11.62 -15.60
CA ARG A 253 2.28 -12.48 -15.95
C ARG A 253 2.48 -12.57 -17.47
N HIS A 254 1.41 -12.68 -18.24
CA HIS A 254 1.50 -12.67 -19.70
C HIS A 254 1.98 -11.32 -20.26
N THR A 255 1.46 -10.22 -19.72
CA THR A 255 1.91 -8.87 -20.09
C THR A 255 3.39 -8.70 -19.79
N LEU A 256 3.85 -9.12 -18.61
CA LEU A 256 5.25 -9.09 -18.18
C LEU A 256 6.20 -9.90 -19.09
N HIS A 257 5.70 -10.93 -19.77
CA HIS A 257 6.46 -11.75 -20.70
C HIS A 257 6.49 -11.19 -22.13
N THR A 258 5.48 -10.41 -22.51
CA THR A 258 5.27 -9.94 -23.89
C THR A 258 5.59 -8.46 -24.08
N LYS A 259 5.49 -7.66 -23.02
CA LYS A 259 5.64 -6.20 -23.03
C LYS A 259 6.46 -5.73 -21.82
N SER A 260 6.97 -4.51 -21.94
CA SER A 260 7.64 -3.79 -20.85
C SER A 260 6.61 -2.95 -20.09
N LEU A 261 6.69 -2.91 -18.77
CA LEU A 261 5.87 -2.04 -17.90
C LEU A 261 6.53 -0.67 -17.66
N ALA A 262 7.35 -0.20 -18.58
CA ALA A 262 8.13 1.00 -18.35
C ALA A 262 7.21 2.24 -18.31
N GLY A 263 7.27 3.00 -17.21
CA GLY A 263 6.40 4.15 -16.97
C GLY A 263 5.02 3.79 -16.40
N GLU A 264 4.74 2.52 -16.14
CA GLU A 264 3.51 2.07 -15.49
C GLU A 264 3.75 1.82 -13.99
N ASP A 265 2.92 2.39 -13.10
CA ASP A 265 2.97 2.11 -11.66
C ASP A 265 2.18 0.84 -11.34
N THR A 266 2.82 -0.32 -11.52
CA THR A 266 2.18 -1.62 -11.28
C THR A 266 2.63 -2.21 -9.95
N ALA A 267 1.65 -2.61 -9.13
CA ALA A 267 1.89 -3.30 -7.86
C ALA A 267 1.03 -4.57 -7.73
N VAL A 268 1.55 -5.54 -6.99
CA VAL A 268 0.86 -6.79 -6.62
C VAL A 268 0.94 -6.96 -5.12
N GLU A 269 -0.18 -7.27 -4.48
CA GLU A 269 -0.22 -7.61 -3.07
C GLU A 269 -0.10 -9.12 -2.89
N LEU A 270 0.76 -9.56 -1.97
CA LEU A 270 0.85 -10.94 -1.54
C LEU A 270 0.30 -11.05 -0.13
N CYS A 271 -0.70 -11.91 0.05
CA CYS A 271 -1.33 -12.14 1.35
C CYS A 271 -0.67 -13.28 2.11
N ASP A 272 -0.66 -13.17 3.43
CA ASP A 272 -0.33 -14.26 4.32
C ASP A 272 -1.42 -15.36 4.22
N PRO A 273 -1.08 -16.62 3.89
CA PRO A 273 -2.07 -17.67 3.67
C PRO A 273 -2.92 -18.01 4.89
N SER A 274 -2.40 -17.77 6.10
CA SER A 274 -3.03 -18.14 7.37
C SER A 274 -3.99 -17.07 7.87
N THR A 275 -3.65 -15.79 7.67
CA THR A 275 -4.45 -14.65 8.13
C THR A 275 -5.29 -14.02 7.02
N GLY A 276 -4.95 -14.26 5.75
CA GLY A 276 -5.56 -13.62 4.58
C GLY A 276 -5.21 -12.13 4.44
N LYS A 277 -4.39 -11.56 5.33
CA LYS A 277 -4.00 -10.15 5.29
C LYS A 277 -2.82 -9.93 4.35
N THR A 278 -2.77 -8.78 3.70
CA THR A 278 -1.61 -8.35 2.91
C THR A 278 -0.34 -8.41 3.76
N ARG A 279 0.67 -9.08 3.20
CA ARG A 279 1.98 -9.32 3.81
C ARG A 279 3.09 -8.64 3.05
N TYR A 280 2.99 -8.53 1.73
CA TYR A 280 3.95 -7.80 0.92
C TYR A 280 3.23 -6.99 -0.15
N THR A 281 3.75 -5.81 -0.46
CA THR A 281 3.41 -5.09 -1.68
C THR A 281 4.61 -5.11 -2.61
N ILE A 282 4.43 -5.69 -3.79
CA ILE A 282 5.45 -5.92 -4.79
C ILE A 282 5.24 -4.93 -5.93
N HIS A 283 6.10 -3.92 -6.03
CA HIS A 283 6.12 -2.99 -7.15
C HIS A 283 7.00 -3.52 -8.27
N LEU A 284 6.48 -3.50 -9.50
CA LEU A 284 7.15 -3.98 -10.70
C LEU A 284 7.69 -2.80 -11.50
N VAL A 285 9.01 -2.76 -11.72
CA VAL A 285 9.68 -1.63 -12.37
C VAL A 285 10.53 -2.13 -13.53
N ASP A 286 10.15 -1.76 -14.75
CA ASP A 286 10.96 -2.01 -15.95
C ASP A 286 11.75 -0.75 -16.36
N SER A 287 13.08 -0.88 -16.47
CA SER A 287 13.97 0.20 -16.87
C SER A 287 14.12 0.27 -18.40
N LEU A 288 14.06 1.50 -18.94
CA LEU A 288 14.26 1.79 -20.37
C LEU A 288 15.73 1.97 -20.78
N ARG A 289 16.69 1.79 -19.87
CA ARG A 289 18.11 1.95 -20.21
C ARG A 289 18.53 0.98 -21.32
N LYS A 290 19.48 1.39 -22.16
CA LYS A 290 20.00 0.54 -23.23
C LYS A 290 20.94 -0.56 -22.73
N THR A 291 21.59 -0.33 -21.59
CA THR A 291 22.55 -1.25 -20.98
C THR A 291 22.16 -1.52 -19.54
N HIS A 292 22.23 -2.80 -19.14
CA HIS A 292 21.90 -3.27 -17.80
C HIS A 292 22.99 -4.24 -17.34
N SER A 293 23.39 -4.14 -16.07
CA SER A 293 24.27 -5.12 -15.42
C SER A 293 23.50 -6.36 -14.96
N LEU A 294 22.21 -6.20 -14.61
CA LEU A 294 21.33 -7.25 -14.13
C LEU A 294 20.10 -7.36 -15.02
N ARG A 295 19.71 -8.57 -15.39
CA ARG A 295 18.45 -8.80 -16.12
C ARG A 295 17.23 -8.68 -15.20
N PHE A 296 17.38 -9.12 -13.96
CA PHE A 296 16.32 -9.19 -12.98
C PHE A 296 16.93 -9.11 -11.58
N ALA A 297 16.30 -8.35 -10.69
CA ALA A 297 16.72 -8.21 -9.30
C ALA A 297 15.49 -7.93 -8.42
N VAL A 298 15.63 -8.24 -7.13
CA VAL A 298 14.64 -7.92 -6.11
C VAL A 298 15.28 -6.95 -5.11
N PHE A 299 14.58 -5.88 -4.77
CA PHE A 299 14.98 -4.93 -3.75
C PHE A 299 14.00 -5.00 -2.59
N ILE A 300 14.45 -5.45 -1.42
CA ILE A 300 13.66 -5.46 -0.20
C ILE A 300 13.87 -4.12 0.49
N VAL A 301 12.79 -3.34 0.58
CA VAL A 301 12.82 -2.06 1.28
C VAL A 301 12.91 -2.33 2.79
N PRO A 302 13.90 -1.76 3.50
CA PRO A 302 13.97 -1.90 4.94
C PRO A 302 12.71 -1.35 5.60
N HIS A 303 12.31 -1.99 6.68
CA HIS A 303 11.14 -1.63 7.45
C HIS A 303 11.24 -0.19 7.95
N GLY A 304 10.17 0.57 7.74
CA GLY A 304 10.10 1.98 8.07
C GLY A 304 10.69 2.92 7.02
N ARG A 305 11.29 2.44 5.93
CA ARG A 305 11.79 3.28 4.83
C ARG A 305 10.86 3.32 3.62
N GLU A 306 9.75 2.58 3.63
CA GLU A 306 8.83 2.38 2.50
C GLU A 306 8.31 3.68 1.88
N ARG A 307 8.30 4.76 2.68
CA ARG A 307 7.77 6.07 2.29
C ARG A 307 8.82 7.07 1.85
N GLU A 308 10.11 6.76 2.00
CA GLU A 308 11.15 7.60 1.43
C GLU A 308 10.94 7.69 -0.08
N TRP A 309 11.19 8.87 -0.67
CA TRP A 309 10.90 9.14 -2.07
C TRP A 309 11.39 8.02 -3.01
N LEU A 310 12.61 7.53 -2.76
CA LEU A 310 13.27 6.47 -3.53
C LEU A 310 12.50 5.14 -3.57
N PHE A 311 11.71 4.83 -2.55
CA PHE A 311 10.98 3.56 -2.41
C PHE A 311 9.47 3.73 -2.57
N GLY A 312 8.93 4.85 -2.10
CA GLY A 312 7.50 5.12 -2.01
C GLY A 312 6.88 5.70 -3.27
N THR A 313 7.67 6.33 -4.14
CA THR A 313 7.17 6.95 -5.38
C THR A 313 7.54 6.14 -6.62
N GLN A 314 6.73 6.23 -7.67
CA GLN A 314 7.03 5.60 -8.97
C GLN A 314 8.39 6.07 -9.51
N THR A 315 8.61 7.38 -9.57
CA THR A 315 9.85 7.99 -10.09
C THR A 315 11.08 7.62 -9.25
N GLY A 316 10.93 7.53 -7.93
CA GLY A 316 11.95 7.01 -7.04
C GLY A 316 12.30 5.55 -7.32
N ARG A 317 11.28 4.69 -7.49
CA ARG A 317 11.48 3.27 -7.83
C ARG A 317 12.13 3.08 -9.20
N GLU A 318 11.79 3.90 -10.19
CA GLU A 318 12.47 3.94 -11.49
C GLU A 318 13.96 4.30 -11.34
N ARG A 319 14.26 5.34 -10.54
CA ARG A 319 15.63 5.73 -10.22
C ARG A 319 16.39 4.63 -9.47
N LEU A 320 15.72 3.90 -8.58
CA LEU A 320 16.28 2.76 -7.88
C LEU A 320 16.64 1.62 -8.84
N ALA A 321 15.76 1.30 -9.80
CA ALA A 321 16.02 0.31 -10.85
C ALA A 321 17.23 0.69 -11.71
N GLU A 322 17.35 1.96 -12.08
CA GLU A 322 18.52 2.46 -12.81
C GLU A 322 19.83 2.32 -12.01
N ASN A 323 19.81 2.67 -10.73
CA ASN A 323 20.98 2.61 -9.85
C ASN A 323 21.40 1.17 -9.57
N ALA A 324 20.43 0.26 -9.41
CA ALA A 324 20.69 -1.18 -9.30
C ALA A 324 21.22 -1.78 -10.61
N GLY A 325 21.06 -1.08 -11.74
CA GLY A 325 21.44 -1.55 -13.06
C GLY A 325 20.58 -2.72 -13.55
N ALA A 326 19.36 -2.85 -13.01
CA ALA A 326 18.44 -3.92 -13.35
C ALA A 326 17.55 -3.55 -14.54
N ARG A 327 17.32 -4.48 -15.47
CA ARG A 327 16.31 -4.32 -16.52
C ARG A 327 14.90 -4.37 -15.94
N ARG A 328 14.62 -5.38 -15.10
CA ARG A 328 13.43 -5.44 -14.25
C ARG A 328 13.85 -5.46 -12.80
N LEU A 329 13.33 -4.54 -12.00
CA LEU A 329 13.49 -4.50 -10.56
C LEU A 329 12.12 -4.75 -9.91
N ILE A 330 12.07 -5.72 -9.01
CA ILE A 330 10.96 -5.85 -8.06
C ILE A 330 11.32 -5.04 -6.82
N VAL A 331 10.46 -4.14 -6.38
CA VAL A 331 10.62 -3.41 -5.10
C VAL A 331 9.58 -3.93 -4.12
N VAL A 332 10.04 -4.56 -3.04
CA VAL A 332 9.19 -5.22 -2.03
C VAL A 332 9.04 -4.30 -0.83
N HIS A 333 7.81 -3.93 -0.52
CA HIS A 333 7.43 -3.26 0.70
C HIS A 333 6.91 -4.27 1.72
N LEU A 334 7.33 -4.08 2.97
CA LEU A 334 6.92 -4.90 4.11
C LEU A 334 5.72 -4.23 4.79
N GLN A 335 4.64 -4.98 4.97
CA GLN A 335 3.45 -4.46 5.64
C GLN A 335 3.69 -4.29 7.13
N ARG A 336 3.28 -3.14 7.69
CA ARG A 336 3.49 -2.76 9.09
C ARG A 336 2.96 -3.77 10.11
N ASP A 337 1.78 -4.33 9.85
CA ASP A 337 1.04 -5.14 10.82
C ASP A 337 1.52 -6.60 10.84
N GLN A 338 2.65 -6.87 10.19
CA GLN A 338 3.20 -8.20 9.95
C GLN A 338 4.58 -8.32 10.59
N THR A 339 4.96 -9.56 10.91
CA THR A 339 6.27 -9.85 11.49
C THR A 339 7.17 -10.55 10.48
N TYR A 340 8.44 -10.13 10.45
CA TYR A 340 9.47 -10.65 9.56
C TYR A 340 10.69 -11.04 10.39
N PRO A 341 11.14 -12.30 10.34
CA PRO A 341 12.20 -12.77 11.23
C PRO A 341 13.59 -12.24 10.87
N SER A 342 13.87 -12.07 9.57
CA SER A 342 15.14 -11.53 9.05
C SER A 342 15.03 -11.26 7.56
N LEU A 343 16.01 -10.55 7.00
CA LEU A 343 16.13 -10.36 5.55
C LEU A 343 16.19 -11.71 4.82
N ALA A 344 16.93 -12.68 5.36
CA ALA A 344 17.00 -14.04 4.80
C ALA A 344 15.65 -14.75 4.81
N GLY A 345 14.88 -14.61 5.89
CA GLY A 345 13.52 -15.17 5.96
C GLY A 345 12.57 -14.59 4.92
N VAL A 346 12.65 -13.28 4.66
CA VAL A 346 11.88 -12.62 3.59
C VAL A 346 12.33 -13.12 2.20
N GLN A 347 13.63 -13.31 1.99
CA GLN A 347 14.16 -13.88 0.74
C GLN A 347 13.65 -15.29 0.50
N ASP A 348 13.70 -16.15 1.51
CA ASP A 348 13.24 -17.54 1.44
C ASP A 348 11.74 -17.62 1.12
N GLU A 349 10.93 -16.76 1.75
CA GLU A 349 9.48 -16.70 1.53
C GLU A 349 9.13 -16.22 0.11
N LEU A 350 9.85 -15.22 -0.41
CA LEU A 350 9.54 -14.59 -1.69
C LEU A 350 10.15 -15.31 -2.90
N SER A 351 11.23 -16.07 -2.72
CA SER A 351 12.04 -16.64 -3.82
C SER A 351 11.23 -17.40 -4.86
N GLY A 352 10.21 -18.17 -4.44
CA GLY A 352 9.33 -18.88 -5.38
C GLY A 352 8.40 -17.92 -6.15
N ARG A 353 7.79 -16.96 -5.46
CA ARG A 353 6.76 -16.06 -6.01
C ARG A 353 7.33 -15.01 -6.96
N VAL A 354 8.50 -14.44 -6.64
CA VAL A 354 9.12 -13.42 -7.50
C VAL A 354 9.58 -14.00 -8.84
N MET A 355 9.87 -15.31 -8.90
CA MET A 355 10.24 -15.97 -10.15
C MET A 355 9.09 -16.08 -11.14
N GLU A 356 7.83 -16.07 -10.67
CA GLU A 356 6.66 -15.99 -11.54
C GLU A 356 6.55 -14.65 -12.30
N LEU A 357 7.28 -13.63 -11.83
CA LEU A 357 7.28 -12.26 -12.37
C LEU A 357 8.57 -11.94 -13.17
N ALA A 358 9.45 -12.93 -13.30
CA ALA A 358 10.75 -12.78 -13.93
C ALA A 358 10.64 -12.58 -15.47
N PRO A 359 11.55 -11.83 -16.10
CA PRO A 359 11.60 -11.71 -17.56
C PRO A 359 11.82 -13.05 -18.28
N THR A 360 11.30 -13.19 -19.50
CA THR A 360 11.51 -14.38 -20.34
C THR A 360 12.98 -14.55 -20.72
N GLY A 361 13.42 -15.80 -20.90
CA GLY A 361 14.79 -16.12 -21.33
C GLY A 361 15.85 -15.98 -20.23
N LEU A 362 15.46 -15.97 -18.96
CA LEU A 362 16.36 -16.18 -17.82
C LEU A 362 16.80 -17.65 -17.77
N PRO A 363 18.11 -17.95 -17.72
CA PRO A 363 18.60 -19.31 -17.53
C PRO A 363 18.04 -19.94 -16.25
N SER A 364 17.73 -21.24 -16.29
CA SER A 364 17.10 -22.00 -15.19
C SER A 364 17.88 -21.99 -13.87
N ASN A 365 19.19 -21.73 -13.93
CA ASN A 365 20.09 -21.65 -12.76
C ASN A 365 20.44 -20.21 -12.37
N THR A 366 19.71 -19.20 -12.86
CA THR A 366 20.02 -17.81 -12.53
C THR A 366 19.68 -17.52 -11.08
N LYS A 367 20.71 -17.19 -10.28
CA LYS A 367 20.50 -16.65 -8.94
C LYS A 367 20.04 -15.21 -9.05
N VAL A 368 18.80 -14.93 -8.67
CA VAL A 368 18.29 -13.56 -8.62
C VAL A 368 18.88 -12.86 -7.40
N PRO A 369 19.56 -11.71 -7.60
CA PRO A 369 20.10 -10.96 -6.47
C PRO A 369 18.97 -10.28 -5.70
N PHE A 370 18.96 -10.51 -4.39
CA PHE A 370 18.19 -9.73 -3.43
C PHE A 370 19.07 -8.61 -2.88
N LEU A 371 18.61 -7.38 -3.05
CA LEU A 371 19.26 -6.14 -2.64
C LEU A 371 18.47 -5.52 -1.50
N SER A 372 19.15 -4.76 -0.63
CA SER A 372 18.53 -3.94 0.39
C SER A 372 19.50 -2.85 0.82
N VAL A 373 19.03 -1.85 1.59
CA VAL A 373 19.95 -0.90 2.24
C VAL A 373 20.40 -1.50 3.56
N GLY A 374 21.63 -1.99 3.61
CA GLY A 374 22.20 -2.63 4.81
C GLY A 374 21.92 -4.14 4.89
N ALA A 375 22.37 -4.75 5.99
CA ALA A 375 22.27 -6.20 6.21
C ALA A 375 21.05 -6.61 7.07
N GLU A 376 20.33 -5.64 7.62
CA GLU A 376 19.21 -5.83 8.53
C GLU A 376 17.92 -5.28 7.91
N LEU A 377 16.75 -5.72 8.39
CA LEU A 377 15.47 -5.19 7.91
C LEU A 377 15.13 -3.85 8.56
N GLY A 378 15.72 -3.51 9.70
CA GLY A 378 15.23 -2.44 10.55
C GLY A 378 14.13 -2.92 11.48
N GLU A 379 13.90 -2.15 12.54
CA GLU A 379 12.95 -2.47 13.60
C GLU A 379 11.92 -1.36 13.76
N VAL A 380 10.67 -1.74 13.99
CA VAL A 380 9.58 -0.82 14.34
C VAL A 380 9.02 -1.26 15.68
N HIS A 381 9.11 -0.39 16.67
CA HIS A 381 8.67 -0.62 18.03
C HIS A 381 7.46 0.26 18.33
N GLU A 382 6.28 -0.34 18.53
CA GLU A 382 5.11 0.39 19.01
C GLU A 382 5.36 0.85 20.45
N ILE A 383 5.40 2.17 20.65
CA ILE A 383 5.57 2.81 21.95
C ILE A 383 4.21 2.99 22.63
N TRP A 384 3.19 3.34 21.83
CA TRP A 384 1.86 3.63 22.34
C TRP A 384 0.81 3.41 21.26
N ARG A 385 -0.38 2.98 21.69
CA ARG A 385 -1.58 2.90 20.87
C ARG A 385 -2.74 3.55 21.60
N GLY A 386 -3.48 4.39 20.89
CA GLY A 386 -4.62 5.11 21.44
C GLY A 386 -5.77 5.23 20.43
N GLU A 387 -6.87 5.77 20.92
CA GLU A 387 -8.06 6.10 20.12
C GLU A 387 -8.41 7.56 20.37
N SER A 388 -8.82 8.27 19.31
CA SER A 388 -9.37 9.63 19.39
C SER A 388 -10.78 9.63 18.80
N GLU A 389 -11.70 10.35 19.44
CA GLU A 389 -13.06 10.55 18.92
C GLU A 389 -13.06 11.23 17.53
N LEU A 390 -12.05 12.07 17.25
CA LEU A 390 -11.96 12.82 16.00
C LEU A 390 -11.00 12.21 14.99
N SER A 391 -9.92 11.57 15.43
CA SER A 391 -8.87 11.02 14.55
C SER A 391 -8.90 9.50 14.41
N GLY A 392 -9.76 8.81 15.18
CA GLY A 392 -9.82 7.36 15.25
C GLY A 392 -8.59 6.77 15.94
N GLY A 393 -8.35 5.49 15.70
CA GLY A 393 -7.19 4.77 16.23
C GLY A 393 -5.87 5.33 15.71
N TYR A 394 -4.87 5.42 16.58
CA TYR A 394 -3.53 5.89 16.24
C TYR A 394 -2.44 5.14 17.00
N VAL A 395 -1.23 5.17 16.46
CA VAL A 395 -0.03 4.59 17.06
C VAL A 395 1.13 5.59 17.07
N VAL A 396 1.92 5.52 18.13
CA VAL A 396 3.24 6.13 18.21
C VAL A 396 4.27 5.03 18.17
N GLU A 397 5.18 5.09 17.22
CA GLU A 397 6.18 4.05 16.96
C GLU A 397 7.58 4.65 16.86
N GLU A 398 8.59 3.91 17.29
CA GLU A 398 10.00 4.19 17.02
C GLU A 398 10.51 3.29 15.91
N VAL A 399 11.18 3.89 14.94
CA VAL A 399 11.70 3.22 13.75
C VAL A 399 13.22 3.31 13.74
N GLU A 400 13.87 2.16 13.69
CA GLU A 400 15.30 2.01 13.52
C GLU A 400 15.57 1.33 12.19
N ALA A 401 15.84 2.12 11.15
CA ALA A 401 16.13 1.58 9.83
C ALA A 401 17.63 1.65 9.51
N PRO A 402 18.21 0.65 8.83
CA PRO A 402 19.63 0.66 8.49
C PRO A 402 20.00 1.85 7.61
N GLY A 403 21.08 2.54 8.01
CA GLY A 403 21.59 3.73 7.31
C GLY A 403 20.73 4.98 7.47
N ALA A 404 19.73 4.97 8.35
CA ALA A 404 18.91 6.12 8.70
C ALA A 404 19.01 6.42 10.21
N PRO A 405 18.85 7.69 10.64
CA PRO A 405 18.76 8.01 12.05
C PRO A 405 17.49 7.41 12.66
N PRO A 406 17.46 7.14 13.98
CA PRO A 406 16.25 6.66 14.64
C PRO A 406 15.16 7.73 14.60
N LEU A 407 13.94 7.31 14.29
CA LEU A 407 12.78 8.19 14.13
C LEU A 407 11.67 7.80 15.11
N ARG A 408 10.85 8.76 15.52
CA ARG A 408 9.56 8.53 16.17
C ARG A 408 8.45 9.05 15.29
N ARG A 409 7.42 8.24 15.06
CA ARG A 409 6.30 8.56 14.19
C ARG A 409 4.98 8.51 14.93
N LEU A 410 4.07 9.38 14.52
CA LEU A 410 2.64 9.31 14.81
C LEU A 410 1.91 8.91 13.54
N VAL A 411 1.08 7.87 13.63
CA VAL A 411 0.33 7.36 12.48
C VAL A 411 -1.11 7.04 12.87
N PHE A 412 -2.05 7.46 12.03
CA PHE A 412 -3.46 7.11 12.18
C PHE A 412 -3.75 5.76 11.52
N LEU A 413 -4.44 4.89 12.23
CA LEU A 413 -4.78 3.53 11.79
C LEU A 413 -5.82 3.52 10.68
N ASN A 414 -6.63 4.57 10.58
CA ASN A 414 -7.58 4.75 9.48
C ASN A 414 -6.88 5.23 8.19
N ASN A 415 -5.62 5.66 8.28
CA ASN A 415 -4.81 6.03 7.13
C ASN A 415 -3.35 5.61 7.34
N GLN A 416 -3.14 4.29 7.41
CA GLN A 416 -1.84 3.67 7.74
C GLN A 416 -0.73 4.00 6.73
N ASN A 417 -1.10 4.56 5.57
CA ASN A 417 -0.20 4.96 4.49
C ASN A 417 0.23 6.43 4.55
N VAL A 418 -0.21 7.20 5.55
CA VAL A 418 0.26 8.59 5.82
C VAL A 418 0.95 8.66 7.19
N ILE A 419 2.11 9.31 7.27
CA ILE A 419 2.79 9.61 8.54
C ILE A 419 2.27 10.98 8.93
N GLN A 420 1.63 11.05 10.09
CA GLN A 420 1.06 12.30 10.57
C GLN A 420 2.18 13.22 11.06
N SER A 421 3.07 12.72 11.93
CA SER A 421 4.23 13.46 12.43
C SER A 421 5.44 12.56 12.53
N GLU A 422 6.63 13.11 12.28
CA GLU A 422 7.89 12.39 12.35
C GLU A 422 8.98 13.23 13.01
N ALA A 423 9.63 12.67 14.02
CA ALA A 423 10.70 13.31 14.76
C ALA A 423 11.98 12.47 14.74
N ARG A 424 13.12 13.11 14.45
CA ARG A 424 14.42 12.49 14.70
C ARG A 424 14.65 12.31 16.20
N LEU A 425 15.22 11.18 16.60
CA LEU A 425 15.61 10.89 17.97
C LEU A 425 17.10 11.10 18.16
N VAL A 426 17.49 11.50 19.37
CA VAL A 426 18.92 11.63 19.72
C VAL A 426 19.54 10.23 19.80
N GLU A 427 20.60 10.01 19.02
CA GLU A 427 21.35 8.75 19.09
C GLU A 427 21.93 8.52 20.49
N ALA A 428 21.80 7.27 20.96
CA ALA A 428 22.41 6.88 22.23
C ALA A 428 23.93 7.03 22.12
N LYS A 429 24.52 7.97 22.87
CA LYS A 429 25.97 8.06 22.98
C LYS A 429 26.48 6.74 23.53
N GLU A 430 27.22 5.97 22.73
CA GLU A 430 28.01 4.85 23.24
C GLU A 430 28.81 5.37 24.44
N LYS A 431 28.57 4.79 25.62
CA LYS A 431 29.45 5.02 26.77
C LYS A 431 30.82 4.51 26.35
N LYS A 432 31.69 5.41 25.87
CA LYS A 432 33.12 5.15 25.69
C LYS A 432 33.62 4.58 27.01
N LYS A 433 33.76 3.24 27.08
CA LYS A 433 34.53 2.59 28.13
C LYS A 433 35.86 3.31 28.12
N ARG A 434 36.15 4.08 29.18
CA ARG A 434 37.49 4.61 29.44
C ARG A 434 38.43 3.41 29.44
N LYS A 435 39.07 3.13 28.30
CA LYS A 435 40.27 2.30 28.25
C LYS A 435 41.26 3.01 29.17
N LYS A 436 41.53 2.42 30.33
CA LYS A 436 42.71 2.74 31.14
C LYS A 436 43.89 2.67 30.17
N VAL A 437 44.50 3.81 29.90
CA VAL A 437 45.71 3.91 29.08
C VAL A 437 46.79 3.13 29.82
N GLY A 438 47.07 1.92 29.33
CA GLY A 438 48.31 1.22 29.61
C GLY A 438 49.43 2.04 29.00
N LYS A 439 50.33 2.52 29.85
CA LYS A 439 51.51 3.29 29.48
C LYS A 439 52.44 2.36 28.71
N GLU A 440 52.66 2.62 27.42
CA GLU A 440 53.67 1.95 26.61
C GLU A 440 55.06 2.16 27.25
N SER A 441 55.75 1.05 27.51
CA SER A 441 57.18 1.02 27.77
C SER A 441 57.91 0.97 26.43
N ARG A 442 58.57 2.07 26.06
CA ARG A 442 59.63 2.08 25.04
C ARG A 442 60.92 1.58 25.68
N GLU A 443 61.56 0.65 24.99
CA GLU A 443 62.89 0.11 25.25
C GLU A 443 63.94 1.23 25.30
N ILE A 444 64.81 1.18 26.32
CA ILE A 444 66.10 1.87 26.34
C ILE A 444 67.15 0.85 26.78
N GLU A 445 68.20 0.75 25.97
CA GLU A 445 69.40 -0.08 26.13
C GLU A 445 70.18 0.20 27.43
N ASP A 446 70.73 -0.90 27.94
CA ASP A 446 72.00 -1.09 28.66
C ASP A 446 72.53 -0.04 29.67
N GLY A 447 72.76 -0.51 30.91
CA GLY A 447 73.63 0.20 31.85
C GLY A 447 73.64 -0.27 33.31
N LYS A 448 74.22 -1.45 33.57
CA LYS A 448 74.96 -1.86 34.79
C LYS A 448 74.49 -1.45 36.21
N LYS A 449 74.38 -2.53 37.02
CA LYS A 449 74.79 -2.72 38.44
C LYS A 449 73.90 -2.17 39.55
N GLY A 450 73.48 -3.08 40.45
CA GLY A 450 73.48 -2.80 41.89
C GLY A 450 72.38 -3.47 42.72
N LYS A 451 72.65 -4.70 43.18
CA LYS A 451 72.19 -5.37 44.42
C LYS A 451 71.09 -4.71 45.27
N GLY A 452 70.13 -5.54 45.71
CA GLY A 452 69.84 -5.68 47.14
C GLY A 452 68.38 -5.89 47.55
N LYS A 453 68.05 -7.15 47.93
CA LYS A 453 67.14 -7.63 48.99
C LYS A 453 65.64 -7.26 48.97
N GLU A 454 64.76 -8.27 48.89
CA GLU A 454 64.07 -8.98 50.01
C GLU A 454 63.11 -8.07 50.80
N SER A 455 61.86 -8.40 51.14
CA SER A 455 61.06 -9.63 51.06
C SER A 455 59.68 -9.38 51.71
N ARG A 456 58.66 -10.14 51.28
CA ARG A 456 57.52 -10.69 52.07
C ARG A 456 56.37 -9.75 52.49
N GLU A 457 55.14 -10.03 52.03
CA GLU A 457 54.12 -10.95 52.64
C GLU A 457 53.59 -10.36 53.96
N THR A 458 52.29 -10.21 54.26
CA THR A 458 51.08 -11.04 54.10
C THR A 458 49.89 -10.14 54.53
N GLU A 459 48.75 -10.13 53.83
CA GLU A 459 47.54 -10.93 54.12
C GLU A 459 46.73 -10.56 55.39
N ASP A 460 45.43 -10.34 55.14
CA ASP A 460 44.28 -10.91 55.87
C ASP A 460 43.38 -10.00 56.73
N GLY A 461 42.07 -10.27 56.65
CA GLY A 461 41.24 -10.36 57.86
C GLY A 461 40.07 -9.39 58.11
N ARG A 462 38.88 -9.81 57.68
CA ARG A 462 37.61 -9.93 58.47
C ARG A 462 36.81 -8.71 59.02
N ARG A 463 35.53 -8.71 58.59
CA ARG A 463 34.23 -8.76 59.35
C ARG A 463 33.94 -7.75 60.48
N GLY A 464 32.72 -7.18 60.47
CA GLY A 464 32.03 -6.77 61.70
C GLY A 464 30.69 -6.02 61.53
N ARG A 465 29.58 -6.68 61.89
CA ARG A 465 28.17 -6.22 62.00
C ARG A 465 27.92 -5.09 63.02
N GLY A 466 26.95 -4.21 62.72
CA GLY A 466 25.61 -4.22 63.37
C GLY A 466 25.19 -3.13 64.38
N LYS A 467 23.89 -2.80 64.32
CA LYS A 467 22.98 -2.07 65.25
C LYS A 467 23.08 -0.52 65.23
N GLY A 468 22.02 0.30 65.16
CA GLY A 468 20.58 0.15 65.39
C GLY A 468 20.17 0.94 66.64
N LYS A 469 19.37 2.01 66.50
CA LYS A 469 18.50 2.58 67.57
C LYS A 469 17.56 3.67 67.07
N ASP A 470 16.31 3.56 67.51
CA ASP A 470 15.14 4.39 67.26
C ASP A 470 15.09 5.66 68.14
N GLY A 471 14.29 6.63 67.70
CA GLY A 471 13.83 7.78 68.48
C GLY A 471 12.68 8.51 67.78
N GLU A 472 11.45 8.33 68.29
CA GLU A 472 10.23 9.03 67.86
C GLU A 472 10.20 10.49 68.36
N GLY A 473 9.67 11.37 67.52
CA GLY A 473 9.33 12.76 67.85
C GLY A 473 8.42 13.34 66.76
N SER A 474 7.14 13.48 67.08
CA SER A 474 6.05 13.92 66.20
C SER A 474 6.04 15.43 65.96
N ARG A 475 5.74 15.86 64.72
CA ARG A 475 5.07 17.13 64.35
C ARG A 475 4.64 17.12 62.87
N GLU A 476 3.51 17.76 62.64
CA GLU A 476 2.60 17.67 61.49
C GLU A 476 3.09 18.36 60.21
N GLY A 477 2.53 17.92 59.07
CA GLY A 477 2.07 18.81 58.00
C GLY A 477 3.00 19.07 56.81
N GLY A 478 3.02 18.14 55.84
CA GLY A 478 3.60 18.39 54.52
C GLY A 478 3.42 17.19 53.59
N VAL A 479 2.36 17.20 52.78
CA VAL A 479 2.10 16.17 51.76
C VAL A 479 3.10 16.36 50.62
N ALA A 480 4.21 15.62 50.68
CA ALA A 480 5.14 15.41 49.58
C ALA A 480 4.82 14.06 48.92
N GLY A 481 4.81 14.07 47.58
CA GLY A 481 4.37 12.98 46.71
C GLY A 481 5.08 11.66 47.00
N GLY A 482 4.26 10.60 47.02
CA GLY A 482 4.72 9.22 47.08
C GLY A 482 5.50 8.85 45.83
N ASP A 483 6.73 8.43 46.06
CA ASP A 483 7.53 7.60 45.18
C ASP A 483 6.86 6.21 45.10
N SER A 484 6.28 5.89 43.95
CA SER A 484 5.83 4.55 43.61
C SER A 484 6.71 4.02 42.49
N GLY A 485 7.66 3.17 42.87
CA GLY A 485 8.50 2.43 41.95
C GLY A 485 7.68 1.52 41.04
N GLY A 486 7.78 1.79 39.74
CA GLY A 486 7.48 0.90 38.62
C GLY A 486 8.47 1.25 37.52
N GLY A 487 9.14 0.26 36.93
CA GLY A 487 10.29 0.44 36.05
C GLY A 487 10.01 1.36 34.85
N ASP A 488 10.65 2.52 34.83
CA ASP A 488 10.58 3.50 33.74
C ASP A 488 11.59 3.12 32.64
N GLY A 489 11.08 2.48 31.58
CA GLY A 489 11.77 2.37 30.29
C GLY A 489 11.61 3.67 29.52
N GLY A 490 12.32 4.73 29.91
CA GLY A 490 12.18 6.06 29.31
C GLY A 490 12.42 6.06 27.80
N THR A 491 11.49 6.66 27.05
CA THR A 491 11.56 6.82 25.59
C THR A 491 12.72 7.74 25.20
N ARG A 492 13.32 7.54 24.01
CA ARG A 492 14.46 8.36 23.57
C ARG A 492 14.06 9.84 23.40
N PRO A 493 14.90 10.80 23.75
CA PRO A 493 14.55 12.21 23.57
C PRO A 493 14.54 12.60 22.08
N VAL A 494 13.63 13.49 21.71
CA VAL A 494 13.54 14.08 20.37
C VAL A 494 14.73 15.03 20.11
N ASP A 495 15.36 14.89 18.95
CA ASP A 495 16.36 15.82 18.44
C ASP A 495 15.68 17.02 17.76
N PHE A 496 15.36 18.03 18.55
CA PHE A 496 14.79 19.26 18.02
C PHE A 496 15.76 20.06 17.14
N SER A 497 17.03 19.68 16.94
CA SER A 497 17.90 20.39 16.00
C SER A 497 17.54 20.15 14.53
N HIS A 498 16.64 19.19 14.30
CA HIS A 498 16.19 18.78 12.98
C HIS A 498 14.66 18.78 12.91
N LEU A 499 14.13 19.24 11.78
CA LEU A 499 12.73 19.02 11.39
C LEU A 499 12.74 17.99 10.26
N SER A 500 12.02 16.88 10.46
CA SER A 500 12.01 15.76 9.50
C SER A 500 11.23 16.11 8.22
N CYS A 501 10.25 17.01 8.32
CA CYS A 501 9.42 17.45 7.21
C CYS A 501 10.03 18.68 6.51
N GLN A 502 10.28 18.60 5.19
CA GLN A 502 10.88 19.72 4.45
C GLN A 502 9.95 20.93 4.34
N HIS A 503 8.64 20.72 4.18
CA HIS A 503 7.68 21.81 4.17
C HIS A 503 7.66 22.60 5.50
N HIS A 504 7.92 21.98 6.66
CA HIS A 504 8.07 22.70 7.93
C HIS A 504 9.28 23.65 7.92
N LEU A 505 10.39 23.25 7.30
CA LEU A 505 11.55 24.13 7.11
C LEU A 505 11.22 25.31 6.20
N ALA A 506 10.46 25.08 5.11
CA ALA A 506 9.98 26.14 4.23
C ALA A 506 9.03 27.11 4.97
N MET A 507 8.13 26.61 5.82
CA MET A 507 7.26 27.44 6.66
C MET A 507 8.06 28.32 7.64
N VAL A 508 9.09 27.76 8.29
CA VAL A 508 10.04 28.54 9.11
C VAL A 508 10.77 29.57 8.25
N GLY A 509 11.18 29.18 7.04
CA GLY A 509 11.78 30.06 6.04
C GLY A 509 10.92 31.28 5.72
N GLY A 510 9.60 31.12 5.60
CA GLY A 510 8.63 32.20 5.39
C GLY A 510 8.70 33.32 6.42
N MET A 511 9.16 33.03 7.64
CA MET A 511 9.37 34.04 8.68
C MET A 511 10.43 35.10 8.30
N ALA A 512 11.29 34.78 7.34
CA ALA A 512 12.28 35.70 6.77
C ALA A 512 11.67 36.89 6.00
N LEU A 513 10.39 36.82 5.62
CA LEU A 513 9.70 37.91 4.91
C LEU A 513 9.37 39.11 5.81
N ALA A 514 9.34 38.91 7.13
CA ALA A 514 9.18 40.00 8.08
C ALA A 514 10.31 41.03 7.94
N PRO A 515 10.02 42.32 8.22
CA PRO A 515 11.03 43.37 8.13
C PRO A 515 12.21 43.08 9.07
N PRO A 516 13.45 43.33 8.62
CA PRO A 516 14.62 43.17 9.47
C PRO A 516 14.44 44.05 10.71
N ALA A 517 14.82 43.51 11.87
CA ALA A 517 14.85 44.29 13.10
C ALA A 517 15.66 45.58 12.88
N PRO A 518 15.23 46.72 13.42
CA PRO A 518 15.95 47.98 13.24
C PRO A 518 17.40 47.85 13.71
N SER A 519 18.31 48.54 13.03
CA SER A 519 19.78 48.46 13.17
C SER A 519 20.32 48.84 14.55
N GLN A 520 19.46 49.38 15.43
CA GLN A 520 19.77 49.66 16.82
C GLN A 520 18.90 48.77 17.72
N PRO A 521 19.48 48.07 18.72
CA PRO A 521 18.70 47.35 19.71
C PRO A 521 17.93 48.36 20.56
N GLN A 522 16.71 48.70 20.14
CA GLN A 522 15.78 49.40 21.01
C GLN A 522 15.31 48.42 22.08
N THR A 523 15.26 48.89 23.32
CA THR A 523 14.82 48.12 24.50
C THR A 523 13.34 47.66 24.41
N ASN A 524 12.61 48.10 23.36
CA ASN A 524 11.20 47.84 23.10
C ASN A 524 10.93 47.18 21.73
N THR A 525 11.81 46.33 21.19
CA THR A 525 11.44 45.53 20.01
C THR A 525 10.25 44.62 20.34
N PRO A 526 9.10 44.72 19.64
CA PRO A 526 7.93 43.89 19.95
C PRO A 526 8.26 42.40 19.77
N THR A 527 7.69 41.60 20.66
CA THR A 527 7.81 40.13 20.70
C THR A 527 6.99 39.56 19.54
N PRO A 528 7.60 38.89 18.54
CA PRO A 528 6.85 38.33 17.41
C PRO A 528 5.81 37.32 17.90
N HIS A 529 4.61 37.39 17.35
CA HIS A 529 3.51 36.49 17.71
C HIS A 529 3.16 35.59 16.52
N VAL A 530 3.28 34.28 16.73
CA VAL A 530 3.00 33.24 15.73
C VAL A 530 1.78 32.45 16.16
N LEU A 531 0.82 32.32 15.26
CA LEU A 531 -0.30 31.39 15.36
C LEU A 531 -0.06 30.20 14.42
N LEU A 532 -0.19 28.99 14.93
CA LEU A 532 -0.19 27.75 14.13
C LEU A 532 -1.54 27.08 14.30
N LEU A 533 -2.27 26.93 13.20
CA LEU A 533 -3.47 26.09 13.13
C LEU A 533 -3.05 24.71 12.61
N GLY A 534 -3.34 23.67 13.39
CA GLY A 534 -2.83 22.32 13.21
C GLY A 534 -1.54 22.11 14.00
N LEU A 535 -1.64 21.47 15.16
CA LEU A 535 -0.48 21.20 16.03
C LEU A 535 0.23 19.90 15.62
N GLY A 536 -0.55 18.85 15.30
CA GLY A 536 -0.02 17.51 15.07
C GLY A 536 0.82 17.03 16.25
N GLY A 537 2.01 16.48 15.98
CA GLY A 537 3.00 16.10 17.00
C GLY A 537 3.69 17.30 17.68
N GLY A 538 3.33 18.55 17.36
CA GLY A 538 3.85 19.75 18.01
C GLY A 538 5.31 20.11 17.67
N LEU A 539 5.89 19.47 16.65
CA LEU A 539 7.31 19.61 16.29
C LEU A 539 7.63 21.01 15.75
N LEU A 540 6.83 21.52 14.81
CA LEU A 540 6.99 22.88 14.27
C LEU A 540 6.88 23.94 15.37
N ALA A 541 5.85 23.83 16.22
CA ALA A 541 5.65 24.73 17.35
C ALA A 541 6.84 24.69 18.34
N THR A 542 7.31 23.50 18.68
CA THR A 542 8.45 23.31 19.59
C THR A 542 9.74 23.85 18.99
N TYR A 543 9.96 23.63 17.70
CA TYR A 543 11.13 24.13 16.97
C TYR A 543 11.17 25.67 16.97
N ILE A 544 10.05 26.32 16.61
CA ILE A 544 9.95 27.79 16.64
C ILE A 544 10.16 28.30 18.07
N HIS A 545 9.50 27.70 19.06
CA HIS A 545 9.63 28.10 20.47
C HIS A 545 11.07 28.02 20.99
N LYS A 546 11.80 26.97 20.59
CA LYS A 546 13.18 26.69 21.02
C LYS A 546 14.20 27.60 20.33
N TYR A 547 14.13 27.75 19.01
CA TYR A 547 15.15 28.51 18.26
C TYR A 547 14.80 29.97 18.07
N PHE A 548 13.60 30.42 18.43
CA PHE A 548 13.23 31.84 18.43
C PHE A 548 12.78 32.26 19.83
N PRO A 549 13.73 32.49 20.77
CA PRO A 549 13.43 32.65 22.20
C PRO A 549 12.62 33.91 22.54
N LYS A 550 12.50 34.84 21.60
CA LYS A 550 11.68 36.06 21.72
C LYS A 550 10.29 35.93 21.10
N THR A 551 9.93 34.76 20.55
CA THR A 551 8.65 34.53 19.92
C THR A 551 7.64 34.00 20.93
N LYS A 552 6.42 34.54 20.87
CA LYS A 552 5.22 33.93 21.46
C LYS A 552 4.55 33.06 20.40
N MET A 553 4.17 31.86 20.81
CA MET A 553 3.61 30.82 19.96
C MET A 553 2.25 30.40 20.51
N MET A 554 1.23 30.46 19.68
CA MET A 554 -0.09 29.89 19.92
C MET A 554 -0.28 28.73 18.95
N GLY A 555 -0.34 27.49 19.47
CA GLY A 555 -0.78 26.33 18.71
C GLY A 555 -2.28 26.10 18.93
N VAL A 556 -3.02 25.84 17.87
CA VAL A 556 -4.43 25.46 17.92
C VAL A 556 -4.58 24.12 17.25
N ASP A 557 -5.18 23.17 17.96
CA ASP A 557 -5.55 21.88 17.38
C ASP A 557 -7.01 21.57 17.69
N LEU A 558 -7.67 20.92 16.75
CA LEU A 558 -9.05 20.49 16.93
C LEU A 558 -9.13 19.29 17.88
N ASP A 559 -8.10 18.43 17.88
CA ASP A 559 -8.11 17.15 18.57
C ASP A 559 -7.31 17.20 19.89
N PRO A 560 -7.95 17.05 21.06
CA PRO A 560 -7.26 17.02 22.34
C PRO A 560 -6.25 15.86 22.46
N ALA A 561 -6.47 14.74 21.76
CA ALA A 561 -5.54 13.61 21.78
C ALA A 561 -4.21 14.00 21.13
N MET A 562 -4.20 14.83 20.09
CA MET A 562 -2.97 15.25 19.40
C MET A 562 -2.11 16.11 20.32
N ALA A 563 -2.71 17.02 21.09
CA ALA A 563 -1.98 17.80 22.08
C ALA A 563 -1.40 16.95 23.22
N GLN A 564 -2.09 15.88 23.63
CA GLN A 564 -1.58 14.92 24.63
C GLN A 564 -0.40 14.14 24.06
N VAL A 565 -0.53 13.61 22.85
CA VAL A 565 0.53 12.88 22.15
C VAL A 565 1.77 13.74 21.94
N ALA A 566 1.59 15.00 21.51
CA ALA A 566 2.68 15.95 21.33
C ALA A 566 3.47 16.18 22.63
N GLN A 567 2.77 16.29 23.77
CA GLN A 567 3.39 16.49 25.09
C GLN A 567 4.08 15.23 25.61
N GLN A 568 3.42 14.07 25.51
CA GLN A 568 3.90 12.81 26.07
C GLN A 568 5.06 12.21 25.25
N PHE A 569 4.96 12.24 23.93
CA PHE A 569 5.84 11.47 23.05
C PHE A 569 6.73 12.33 22.14
N PHE A 570 6.37 13.57 21.86
CA PHE A 570 7.15 14.44 20.97
C PHE A 570 7.84 15.63 21.68
N GLY A 571 7.71 15.69 23.01
CA GLY A 571 8.43 16.65 23.85
C GLY A 571 7.94 18.09 23.74
N LEU A 572 6.68 18.30 23.35
CA LEU A 572 6.03 19.60 23.46
C LEU A 572 5.87 19.98 24.93
N VAL A 573 6.39 21.15 25.33
CA VAL A 573 6.25 21.66 26.70
C VAL A 573 5.65 23.05 26.65
N PRO A 574 4.33 23.20 26.89
CA PRO A 574 3.68 24.50 26.98
C PRO A 574 4.24 25.32 28.15
N ASP A 575 4.38 26.63 27.94
CA ASP A 575 4.82 27.58 28.96
C ASP A 575 4.21 28.98 28.72
N HIS A 576 4.76 30.01 29.35
CA HIS A 576 4.27 31.39 29.18
C HIS A 576 4.44 31.95 27.75
N ARG A 577 5.32 31.38 26.93
CA ARG A 577 5.57 31.76 25.53
C ARG A 577 4.93 30.80 24.53
N LEU A 578 4.80 29.52 24.86
CA LEU A 578 4.16 28.51 24.00
C LEU A 578 2.86 28.03 24.64
N ARG A 579 1.72 28.41 24.07
CA ARG A 579 0.40 27.97 24.51
C ARG A 579 -0.24 27.06 23.46
N VAL A 580 -1.10 26.16 23.93
CA VAL A 580 -1.92 25.28 23.09
C VAL A 580 -3.38 25.49 23.48
N GLU A 581 -4.24 25.72 22.49
CA GLU A 581 -5.68 25.80 22.65
C GLU A 581 -6.36 24.67 21.85
N ILE A 582 -7.33 23.98 22.48
CA ILE A 582 -8.09 22.91 21.83
C ILE A 582 -9.40 23.50 21.34
N CYS A 583 -9.50 23.77 20.05
CA CYS A 583 -10.70 24.29 19.39
C CYS A 583 -10.59 24.22 17.87
N ASP A 584 -11.71 24.45 17.17
CA ASP A 584 -11.72 24.61 15.73
C ASP A 584 -10.93 25.86 15.31
N GLY A 585 -9.98 25.71 14.39
CA GLY A 585 -9.15 26.80 13.91
C GLY A 585 -9.92 27.91 13.19
N LEU A 586 -11.02 27.58 12.51
CA LEU A 586 -11.92 28.55 11.88
C LEU A 586 -12.59 29.43 12.95
N ASP A 587 -13.07 28.81 14.03
CA ASP A 587 -13.73 29.52 15.13
C ASP A 587 -12.74 30.33 15.97
N PHE A 588 -11.51 29.82 16.15
CA PHE A 588 -10.44 30.57 16.78
C PHE A 588 -10.16 31.88 16.02
N ILE A 589 -10.02 31.82 14.70
CA ILE A 589 -9.77 33.02 13.87
C ILE A 589 -10.93 34.02 13.96
N LYS A 590 -12.19 33.56 13.89
CA LYS A 590 -13.36 34.44 14.07
C LYS A 590 -13.30 35.18 15.41
N LYS A 591 -13.11 34.44 16.50
CA LYS A 591 -12.99 35.00 17.86
C LYS A 591 -11.80 35.95 18.00
N ALA A 592 -10.66 35.60 17.41
CA ALA A 592 -9.48 36.45 17.41
C ALA A 592 -9.72 37.78 16.66
N ALA A 593 -10.41 37.73 15.52
CA ALA A 593 -10.80 38.90 14.74
C ALA A 593 -11.75 39.80 15.53
N ASP A 594 -12.78 39.23 16.16
CA ASP A 594 -13.74 39.97 16.99
C ASP A 594 -13.06 40.66 18.19
N GLN A 595 -12.05 40.03 18.76
CA GLN A 595 -11.26 40.57 19.87
C GLN A 595 -10.15 41.53 19.42
N GLY A 596 -9.92 41.69 18.12
CA GLY A 596 -8.83 42.50 17.57
C GLY A 596 -7.43 41.94 17.87
N THR A 597 -7.32 40.63 18.12
CA THR A 597 -6.03 39.97 18.37
C THR A 597 -5.20 39.95 17.10
N LYS A 598 -3.89 40.25 17.21
CA LYS A 598 -2.98 40.35 16.08
C LYS A 598 -1.81 39.37 16.18
N PHE A 599 -1.41 38.85 15.02
CA PHE A 599 -0.29 37.95 14.82
C PHE A 599 0.62 38.46 13.70
N ASP A 600 1.93 38.29 13.86
CA ASP A 600 2.90 38.60 12.81
C ASP A 600 2.94 37.49 11.75
N PHE A 601 2.73 36.26 12.20
CA PHE A 601 2.64 35.09 11.34
C PHE A 601 1.44 34.24 11.72
N ILE A 602 0.65 33.87 10.73
CA ILE A 602 -0.39 32.84 10.85
C ILE A 602 0.02 31.70 9.93
N MET A 603 0.13 30.50 10.48
CA MET A 603 0.57 29.29 9.79
C MET A 603 -0.60 28.29 9.73
N PHE A 604 -0.95 27.85 8.53
CA PHE A 604 -1.90 26.76 8.30
C PHE A 604 -1.14 25.48 7.99
N ASP A 605 -1.24 24.52 8.90
CA ASP A 605 -0.74 23.15 8.76
C ASP A 605 -1.83 22.15 9.17
N VAL A 606 -3.03 22.37 8.63
CA VAL A 606 -4.24 21.60 8.94
C VAL A 606 -4.48 20.61 7.81
N ASP A 607 -4.58 19.33 8.10
CA ASP A 607 -4.87 18.30 7.09
C ASP A 607 -6.36 17.93 7.06
N SER A 608 -6.89 17.65 5.86
CA SER A 608 -8.24 17.13 5.62
C SER A 608 -8.19 15.61 5.67
N LYS A 609 -9.07 15.03 6.49
CA LYS A 609 -9.23 13.56 6.58
C LYS A 609 -10.02 12.99 5.40
N ASP A 610 -10.63 13.84 4.57
CA ASP A 610 -11.33 13.46 3.34
C ASP A 610 -10.45 13.78 2.11
N GLY A 611 -9.82 12.74 1.56
CA GLY A 611 -8.97 12.83 0.37
C GLY A 611 -9.71 12.69 -0.96
N SER A 612 -11.04 12.53 -0.94
CA SER A 612 -11.83 12.28 -2.15
C SER A 612 -11.91 13.47 -3.11
N LEU A 613 -11.59 14.68 -2.61
CA LEU A 613 -11.73 15.95 -3.34
C LEU A 613 -10.43 16.46 -3.98
N GLY A 614 -9.34 15.68 -3.96
CA GLY A 614 -8.04 16.06 -4.56
C GLY A 614 -7.26 17.18 -3.83
N LEU A 615 -7.87 17.81 -2.83
CA LEU A 615 -7.27 18.76 -1.87
C LEU A 615 -7.22 18.09 -0.48
N SER A 616 -6.03 17.97 0.08
CA SER A 616 -5.82 17.38 1.42
C SER A 616 -5.47 18.45 2.45
N CYS A 617 -4.51 19.31 2.16
CA CYS A 617 -4.09 20.34 3.12
C CYS A 617 -4.17 21.73 2.47
N PRO A 618 -4.84 22.74 3.06
CA PRO A 618 -5.83 22.64 4.13
C PRO A 618 -7.24 22.28 3.61
N PRO A 619 -8.21 21.97 4.49
CA PRO A 619 -9.63 21.89 4.10
C PRO A 619 -10.10 23.17 3.41
N ALA A 620 -10.97 23.05 2.40
CA ALA A 620 -11.35 24.16 1.52
C ALA A 620 -11.84 25.42 2.27
N ALA A 621 -12.55 25.24 3.39
CA ALA A 621 -13.05 26.34 4.24
C ALA A 621 -11.94 27.30 4.73
N PHE A 622 -10.70 26.83 4.88
CA PHE A 622 -9.56 27.68 5.27
C PHE A 622 -9.08 28.59 4.14
N LEU A 623 -9.44 28.31 2.89
CA LEU A 623 -9.02 29.06 1.70
C LEU A 623 -10.14 29.92 1.11
N GLU A 624 -11.36 29.82 1.64
CA GLU A 624 -12.48 30.65 1.19
C GLU A 624 -12.19 32.15 1.38
N PRO A 625 -12.46 33.01 0.38
CA PRO A 625 -12.14 34.43 0.45
C PRO A 625 -12.71 35.15 1.69
N CYS A 626 -13.93 34.80 2.10
CA CYS A 626 -14.57 35.39 3.29
C CYS A 626 -13.81 35.05 4.58
N PHE A 627 -13.28 33.84 4.69
CA PHE A 627 -12.48 33.42 5.84
C PHE A 627 -11.08 34.05 5.78
N LEU A 628 -10.46 34.11 4.60
CA LEU A 628 -9.16 34.77 4.43
C LEU A 628 -9.20 36.26 4.81
N GLU A 629 -10.33 36.96 4.64
CA GLU A 629 -10.49 38.33 5.16
C GLU A 629 -10.44 38.40 6.70
N LEU A 630 -10.99 37.41 7.41
CA LEU A 630 -10.86 37.31 8.87
C LEU A 630 -9.40 37.05 9.28
N VAL A 631 -8.69 36.22 8.51
CA VAL A 631 -7.26 35.98 8.72
C VAL A 631 -6.47 37.28 8.54
N VAL A 632 -6.79 38.08 7.51
CA VAL A 632 -6.19 39.42 7.33
C VAL A 632 -6.52 40.33 8.51
N ALA A 633 -7.74 40.30 9.03
CA ALA A 633 -8.13 41.04 10.21
C ALA A 633 -7.35 40.60 11.47
N CYS A 634 -6.73 39.41 11.48
CA CYS A 634 -5.85 38.93 12.55
C CYS A 634 -4.36 39.17 12.28
N LEU A 635 -3.95 39.62 11.09
CA LEU A 635 -2.54 39.89 10.78
C LEU A 635 -2.12 41.31 11.19
N THR A 636 -0.88 41.45 11.65
CA THR A 636 -0.21 42.76 11.78
C THR A 636 0.09 43.35 10.40
N GLN A 637 0.56 44.59 10.35
CA GLN A 637 1.11 45.18 9.12
C GLN A 637 2.59 45.49 9.36
N PRO A 638 3.55 44.75 8.77
CA PRO A 638 3.42 43.74 7.70
C PRO A 638 3.45 42.27 8.19
N GLY A 639 2.29 41.67 8.45
CA GLY A 639 2.14 40.25 8.77
C GLY A 639 2.09 39.36 7.52
N VAL A 640 2.34 38.06 7.73
CA VAL A 640 2.39 37.05 6.67
C VAL A 640 1.53 35.83 7.05
N LEU A 641 0.65 35.43 6.14
CA LEU A 641 -0.02 34.13 6.18
C LEU A 641 0.88 33.10 5.46
N ILE A 642 1.11 31.97 6.10
CA ILE A 642 1.94 30.88 5.59
C ILE A 642 1.06 29.63 5.51
N VAL A 643 0.94 29.03 4.32
CA VAL A 643 0.01 27.90 4.10
C VAL A 643 0.77 26.71 3.54
N ASN A 644 0.69 25.56 4.21
CA ASN A 644 1.03 24.27 3.61
C ASN A 644 -0.12 23.84 2.69
N LEU A 645 0.12 23.76 1.38
CA LEU A 645 -0.87 23.36 0.38
C LEU A 645 -0.51 22.01 -0.25
N VAL A 646 -1.41 21.06 -0.15
CA VAL A 646 -1.35 19.75 -0.83
C VAL A 646 -2.61 19.59 -1.67
N CYS A 647 -2.49 19.89 -2.98
CA CYS A 647 -3.56 19.78 -3.95
C CYS A 647 -3.04 19.06 -5.20
N ARG A 648 -3.56 17.86 -5.46
CA ARG A 648 -3.16 17.01 -6.59
C ARG A 648 -3.90 17.36 -7.88
N ASP A 649 -5.09 17.94 -7.75
CA ASP A 649 -5.90 18.41 -8.88
C ASP A 649 -5.36 19.77 -9.37
N GLN A 650 -4.90 19.81 -10.62
CA GLN A 650 -4.30 21.00 -11.21
C GLN A 650 -5.31 22.14 -11.44
N GLU A 651 -6.54 21.82 -11.85
CA GLU A 651 -7.60 22.81 -12.11
C GLU A 651 -8.08 23.43 -10.81
N LEU A 652 -8.33 22.60 -9.79
CA LEU A 652 -8.68 23.05 -8.45
C LEU A 652 -7.56 23.91 -7.86
N ARG A 653 -6.30 23.49 -7.99
CA ARG A 653 -5.15 24.29 -7.54
C ARG A 653 -5.12 25.65 -8.23
N GLY A 654 -5.38 25.71 -9.53
CA GLY A 654 -5.48 26.97 -10.28
C GLY A 654 -6.56 27.91 -9.73
N ARG A 655 -7.76 27.38 -9.46
CA ARG A 655 -8.87 28.16 -8.86
C ARG A 655 -8.54 28.67 -7.46
N LEU A 656 -8.01 27.82 -6.57
CA LEU A 656 -7.61 28.21 -5.21
C LEU A 656 -6.56 29.33 -5.22
N MET A 657 -5.61 29.29 -6.16
CA MET A 657 -4.64 30.38 -6.30
C MET A 657 -5.28 31.72 -6.67
N GLN A 658 -6.33 31.71 -7.47
CA GLN A 658 -7.06 32.93 -7.84
C GLN A 658 -7.84 33.49 -6.63
N GLU A 659 -8.50 32.62 -5.87
CA GLU A 659 -9.22 33.00 -4.65
C GLU A 659 -8.28 33.61 -3.61
N ILE A 660 -7.14 32.99 -3.35
CA ILE A 660 -6.12 33.52 -2.42
C ILE A 660 -5.61 34.87 -2.91
N LYS A 661 -5.34 35.02 -4.21
CA LYS A 661 -4.89 36.28 -4.81
C LYS A 661 -5.92 37.41 -4.73
N SER A 662 -7.20 37.08 -4.79
CA SER A 662 -8.27 38.09 -4.66
C SER A 662 -8.23 38.81 -3.31
N VAL A 663 -7.72 38.14 -2.26
CA VAL A 663 -7.59 38.66 -0.90
C VAL A 663 -6.17 39.17 -0.62
N PHE A 664 -5.14 38.45 -1.09
CA PHE A 664 -3.72 38.77 -0.89
C PHE A 664 -3.04 39.19 -2.20
N PRO A 665 -2.70 40.48 -2.37
CA PRO A 665 -2.07 40.97 -3.60
C PRO A 665 -0.62 40.49 -3.78
N VAL A 666 0.02 39.98 -2.73
CA VAL A 666 1.37 39.41 -2.79
C VAL A 666 1.32 37.96 -2.33
N VAL A 667 1.61 37.03 -3.24
CA VAL A 667 1.68 35.59 -2.97
C VAL A 667 2.97 35.04 -3.58
N LEU A 668 3.84 34.52 -2.72
CA LEU A 668 4.93 33.65 -3.14
C LEU A 668 4.52 32.19 -2.96
N SER A 669 5.04 31.33 -3.81
CA SER A 669 4.82 29.89 -3.78
C SER A 669 6.17 29.18 -3.86
N GLN A 670 6.47 28.35 -2.88
CA GLN A 670 7.64 27.48 -2.89
C GLN A 670 7.21 26.02 -3.06
N GLY A 671 7.63 25.38 -4.16
CA GLY A 671 7.53 23.94 -4.31
C GLY A 671 8.51 23.22 -3.40
N ILE A 672 8.09 22.11 -2.79
CA ILE A 672 8.98 21.27 -2.00
C ILE A 672 9.49 20.15 -2.90
N PRO A 673 10.82 20.03 -3.13
CA PRO A 673 11.39 18.96 -3.95
C PRO A 673 10.93 17.60 -3.44
N GLU A 674 10.66 16.66 -4.36
CA GLU A 674 10.29 15.27 -4.04
C GLU A 674 8.98 15.09 -3.24
N GLU A 675 8.26 16.17 -2.91
CA GLU A 675 6.97 16.17 -2.21
C GLU A 675 5.87 16.83 -3.07
N VAL A 676 4.59 16.51 -2.79
CA VAL A 676 3.44 17.19 -3.40
C VAL A 676 3.19 18.56 -2.73
N ASN A 677 3.77 18.77 -1.54
CA ASN A 677 3.60 19.94 -0.73
C ASN A 677 4.09 21.21 -1.42
N ARG A 678 3.34 22.30 -1.22
CA ARG A 678 3.73 23.63 -1.65
C ARG A 678 3.46 24.62 -0.55
N VAL A 679 4.46 25.41 -0.16
CA VAL A 679 4.28 26.43 0.88
C VAL A 679 4.00 27.78 0.25
N LEU A 680 2.86 28.38 0.60
CA LEU A 680 2.47 29.71 0.15
C LEU A 680 2.81 30.75 1.21
N PHE A 681 3.30 31.90 0.76
CA PHE A 681 3.56 33.06 1.61
C PHE A 681 2.74 34.25 1.11
N CYS A 682 1.73 34.65 1.87
CA CYS A 682 0.70 35.61 1.48
C CYS A 682 0.75 36.87 2.35
N SER A 683 0.73 38.06 1.73
CA SER A 683 0.70 39.33 2.49
C SER A 683 0.01 40.45 1.71
N ARG A 684 -0.56 41.42 2.45
CA ARG A 684 -1.08 42.69 1.90
C ARG A 684 -0.07 43.83 1.89
N ALA A 685 0.97 43.73 2.72
CA ALA A 685 1.86 44.84 3.03
C ALA A 685 3.29 44.69 2.46
N LEU A 686 3.61 43.52 1.90
CA LEU A 686 4.90 43.30 1.24
C LEU A 686 4.99 44.03 -0.11
N PRO A 687 6.20 44.31 -0.62
CA PRO A 687 6.38 44.90 -1.94
C PRO A 687 5.76 44.02 -3.03
N ARG A 688 5.03 44.64 -3.96
CA ARG A 688 4.42 43.95 -5.12
C ARG A 688 5.42 43.65 -6.24
N ASP A 689 6.56 44.32 -6.25
CA ASP A 689 7.63 44.11 -7.23
C ASP A 689 8.29 42.73 -7.01
N PRO A 690 8.20 41.80 -7.97
CA PRO A 690 8.69 40.43 -7.80
C PRO A 690 10.19 40.36 -7.51
N ASN A 691 11.00 41.21 -8.16
CA ASN A 691 12.45 41.20 -8.02
C ASN A 691 12.88 41.70 -6.63
N LYS A 692 12.25 42.78 -6.16
CA LYS A 692 12.47 43.29 -4.80
C LYS A 692 12.03 42.28 -3.75
N LEU A 693 10.94 41.57 -4.00
CA LEU A 693 10.40 40.57 -3.09
C LEU A 693 11.32 39.33 -3.00
N LYS A 694 11.78 38.78 -4.14
CA LYS A 694 12.75 37.69 -4.19
C LYS A 694 14.05 38.08 -3.48
N THR A 695 14.61 39.25 -3.80
CA THR A 695 15.84 39.76 -3.17
C THR A 695 15.69 39.93 -1.66
N ARG A 696 14.53 40.44 -1.22
CA ARG A 696 14.22 40.59 0.20
C ARG A 696 14.15 39.24 0.90
N PHE A 697 13.47 38.27 0.30
CA PHE A 697 13.31 36.93 0.86
C PHE A 697 14.66 36.21 0.95
N GLU A 698 15.46 36.22 -0.11
CA GLU A 698 16.80 35.63 -0.14
C GLU A 698 17.72 36.20 0.95
N LYS A 699 17.73 37.53 1.10
CA LYS A 699 18.52 38.21 2.15
C LYS A 699 18.02 37.83 3.55
N GLY A 700 16.71 37.79 3.73
CA GLY A 700 16.08 37.38 4.99
C GLY A 700 16.42 35.92 5.34
N LEU A 701 16.29 35.01 4.38
CA LEU A 701 16.59 33.59 4.50
C LEU A 701 18.06 33.36 4.86
N THR A 702 18.97 34.07 4.18
CA THR A 702 20.41 34.01 4.50
C THR A 702 20.68 34.42 5.94
N GLY A 703 20.07 35.52 6.40
CA GLY A 703 20.19 35.99 7.77
C GLY A 703 19.59 35.02 8.79
N LEU A 704 18.43 34.44 8.45
CA LEU A 704 17.72 33.46 9.26
C LEU A 704 18.52 32.16 9.41
N ASN A 705 18.98 31.58 8.30
CA ASN A 705 19.83 30.39 8.27
C ASN A 705 21.09 30.63 9.11
N GLY A 706 21.77 31.77 8.94
CA GLY A 706 22.93 32.11 9.77
C GLY A 706 22.63 32.20 11.27
N ALA A 707 21.44 32.68 11.66
CA ALA A 707 21.00 32.71 13.06
C ALA A 707 20.68 31.30 13.59
N LEU A 708 20.01 30.47 12.80
CA LEU A 708 19.71 29.07 13.13
C LEU A 708 21.00 28.26 13.30
N LYS A 709 21.95 28.35 12.37
CA LYS A 709 23.27 27.70 12.47
C LYS A 709 23.98 27.99 13.78
N ARG A 710 24.00 29.25 14.21
CA ARG A 710 24.60 29.66 15.49
C ARG A 710 23.86 29.08 16.71
N ARG A 711 22.53 29.02 16.67
CA ARG A 711 21.71 28.53 17.79
C ARG A 711 21.73 27.01 17.89
N ILE A 712 21.65 26.32 16.75
CA ILE A 712 21.75 24.85 16.64
C ILE A 712 23.19 24.37 16.86
N LYS A 713 24.18 25.23 16.56
CA LYS A 713 25.62 24.92 16.57
C LYS A 713 25.99 23.92 15.48
N CYS A 714 25.48 24.11 14.27
CA CYS A 714 25.86 23.34 13.08
C CYS A 714 26.70 24.18 12.12
N SER A 715 27.62 23.52 11.41
CA SER A 715 28.45 24.11 10.34
C SER A 715 27.73 24.15 9.00
N GLU A 716 26.84 23.19 8.77
CA GLU A 716 26.03 23.05 7.55
C GLU A 716 24.82 23.97 7.57
N ASP A 717 24.29 24.27 6.39
CA ASP A 717 23.08 25.07 6.27
C ASP A 717 21.86 24.29 6.79
N VAL A 718 21.05 24.96 7.59
CA VAL A 718 19.79 24.41 8.13
C VAL A 718 18.67 24.57 7.09
N ILE A 719 18.75 25.65 6.31
CA ILE A 719 17.88 25.93 5.17
C ILE A 719 18.79 26.15 3.97
N ASP A 720 18.67 25.31 2.94
CA ASP A 720 19.36 25.51 1.67
C ASP A 720 18.70 26.69 0.93
N VAL A 721 19.29 27.88 1.08
CA VAL A 721 18.76 29.11 0.48
C VAL A 721 18.70 28.99 -1.05
N ARG A 722 19.66 28.27 -1.66
CA ARG A 722 19.71 28.15 -3.11
C ARG A 722 18.55 27.30 -3.61
N GLU A 723 18.34 26.12 -3.02
CA GLU A 723 17.24 25.23 -3.38
C GLU A 723 15.88 25.90 -3.17
N VAL A 724 15.71 26.61 -2.05
CA VAL A 724 14.49 27.40 -1.77
C VAL A 724 14.23 28.41 -2.88
N MET A 725 15.26 29.16 -3.30
CA MET A 725 15.11 30.20 -4.33
C MET A 725 14.90 29.63 -5.74
N GLU A 726 15.50 28.48 -6.06
CA GLU A 726 15.30 27.77 -7.33
C GLU A 726 13.84 27.27 -7.47
N ASN A 727 13.19 26.90 -6.37
CA ASN A 727 11.81 26.41 -6.33
C ASN A 727 10.76 27.48 -5.99
N LEU A 728 11.15 28.76 -5.98
CA LEU A 728 10.29 29.89 -5.58
C LEU A 728 9.71 30.66 -6.78
N THR A 729 8.38 30.67 -6.83
CA THR A 729 7.61 31.46 -7.80
C THR A 729 6.90 32.62 -7.09
N VAL A 730 7.00 33.83 -7.64
CA VAL A 730 6.17 34.96 -7.22
C VAL A 730 4.99 35.03 -8.16
N LEU A 731 3.77 34.92 -7.67
CA LEU A 731 2.61 34.86 -8.57
C LEU A 731 2.29 36.28 -9.10
N THR A 732 2.68 36.59 -10.34
CA THR A 732 2.35 37.88 -11.01
C THR A 732 1.00 37.85 -11.73
N GLU A 733 0.45 39.00 -12.14
CA GLU A 733 -0.81 39.07 -12.92
C GLU A 733 -0.69 38.42 -14.32
N GLU A 734 0.52 38.25 -14.86
CA GLU A 734 0.74 37.73 -16.23
C GLU A 734 1.11 36.24 -16.29
N GLU A 735 1.54 35.61 -15.20
CA GLU A 735 1.99 34.20 -15.15
C GLU A 735 0.85 33.18 -14.98
N HIS A 736 -0.27 33.40 -15.68
CA HIS A 736 -1.39 32.44 -15.76
C HIS A 736 -1.00 31.09 -16.41
N LYS A 737 0.18 30.97 -17.02
CA LYS A 737 0.63 29.79 -17.79
C LYS A 737 1.57 28.83 -17.05
N ILE A 738 2.02 29.12 -15.82
CA ILE A 738 3.02 28.28 -15.11
C ILE A 738 2.39 27.02 -14.48
N PHE A 739 1.06 26.88 -14.53
CA PHE A 739 0.36 25.73 -13.94
C PHE A 739 -0.07 24.64 -14.94
N GLU A 740 0.33 24.75 -16.21
CA GLU A 740 0.04 23.80 -17.29
C GLU A 740 1.22 22.88 -17.67
N GLY A 741 2.27 22.79 -16.82
CA GLY A 741 3.49 22.01 -17.10
C GLY A 741 3.61 20.72 -16.30
#